data_AF-A0AAU5KAC3-F1
#
_entry.id   AF-A0AAU5KAC3-F1
#
_cell.length_a   1.000
_cell.length_b   1.000
_cell.length_c   1.000
_cell.angle_alpha   90.00
_cell.angle_beta   90.00
_cell.angle_gamma   90.00
#
_symmetry.space_group_name_H-M   'P 1'
#
loop_
_entity.id
_entity.type
_entity.pdbx_description
1 polymer ?
#
loop_
_entity_poly.entity_id
_entity_poly.type
_entity_poly.pdbx_seq_one_letter_code
_entity_poly.pdbx_strand_id
1 'polypeptide(L)'
;MARRAGGGVLSVWAEAQRQEQRRRQAQERAQVAAQRQAAQAARAAQLAAARGEREAAKAYQQSREAEAGELSARLEERVAELEGLLRVGLARPAFSLDPLLAPAALPAAFDPGRLGVPVPMPDPARYQVPAQGGMLQRRRYEEQRAQAQAQYERDWHRAQAAERERLRQLTEYQRGFDEWAAEHRRHDAERIARTRELAERLGRGEDEAVREYFSAALYGSTGWPEGFPHRISLAWDVTHRQLVVEWELPGFDVVPEHSRVRYVKTDDRQAPVARAAAERKRIYREVLARGTLRVLDELFRADQRGLVDSVALNGLVQGVDPATGRETGRVLVAVTATRAAFRAIALDRVAPVECLEGLGGRLSARPERLAEVREERRPHEVGARVLGHGEDEPDLFTMDPIAFEELIAELFRARGYRVATTARSGDEGVDVVAVDPDPVTGGKIVIQAKRYRSTVSPTAVRDLDSTVRHHGAIKGILVTTAHFGRGSYDYIENKPLSLVNGPELVELLAEQGLRGRLGPAPAAPMAGEAAAGAPGAGAGEVRLRIEWQSRTVGGDPVELDVSAFLCAGGRVLSDEHFVFFNNPADPGGAVRLGSARTAAGDRLRTATLALALDRVGPEVTEVAVAVSTEEDPGPALPLGYLHGLALVVTERASELELHRWAEGTSGIAESALELGAFRRTGPGGGWRFEAAVRPVRGGLAGLATGRGVAIA
;
A
#
# COMPACT_ATOMS: atom_id res chain seq x y z
N MET A 1 33.75 -78.98 92.35
CA MET A 1 32.76 -79.89 91.73
C MET A 1 31.56 -79.08 91.23
N ALA A 2 31.12 -79.36 90.00
CA ALA A 2 29.77 -79.25 89.40
C ALA A 2 28.61 -78.43 90.04
N ARG A 3 27.91 -77.68 89.16
CA ARG A 3 26.44 -77.41 89.06
C ARG A 3 25.77 -76.50 90.13
N ARG A 4 24.78 -75.62 89.87
CA ARG A 4 24.09 -75.05 88.68
C ARG A 4 23.21 -73.86 89.18
N ALA A 5 22.98 -72.88 88.31
CA ALA A 5 21.77 -72.04 88.17
C ALA A 5 21.43 -70.89 89.17
N GLY A 6 21.20 -69.71 88.57
CA GLY A 6 19.99 -68.92 88.84
C GLY A 6 20.17 -67.66 89.69
N GLY A 7 20.34 -66.51 89.03
CA GLY A 7 20.22 -65.21 89.70
C GLY A 7 20.93 -64.12 88.91
N GLY A 8 20.27 -63.33 88.09
CA GLY A 8 18.84 -63.16 87.89
C GLY A 8 18.69 -61.79 87.25
N VAL A 9 18.01 -61.75 86.11
CA VAL A 9 17.24 -60.66 85.46
C VAL A 9 17.54 -59.20 85.86
N LEU A 10 17.72 -58.85 87.13
CA LEU A 10 18.00 -57.52 87.69
C LEU A 10 19.23 -56.78 87.13
N SER A 11 20.36 -57.44 86.86
CA SER A 11 21.55 -56.74 86.30
C SER A 11 21.36 -56.38 84.82
N VAL A 12 20.78 -57.30 84.05
CA VAL A 12 20.37 -57.10 82.65
C VAL A 12 19.22 -56.10 82.56
N TRP A 13 18.28 -56.11 83.51
CA TRP A 13 17.15 -55.18 83.59
C TRP A 13 17.61 -53.76 83.99
N ALA A 14 18.55 -53.62 84.92
CA ALA A 14 19.15 -52.33 85.27
C ALA A 14 20.02 -51.74 84.14
N GLU A 15 20.72 -52.57 83.36
CA GLU A 15 21.41 -52.14 82.15
C GLU A 15 20.46 -51.76 81.02
N ALA A 16 19.39 -52.53 80.81
CA ALA A 16 18.33 -52.22 79.85
C ALA A 16 17.62 -50.90 80.20
N GLN A 17 17.31 -50.67 81.48
CA GLN A 17 16.69 -49.44 81.95
C GLN A 17 17.62 -48.22 81.77
N ARG A 18 18.92 -48.35 82.04
CA ARG A 18 19.92 -47.30 81.76
C ARG A 18 20.09 -47.03 80.27
N GLN A 19 20.05 -48.07 79.42
CA GLN A 19 20.09 -47.90 77.96
C GLN A 19 18.83 -47.20 77.44
N GLU A 20 17.65 -47.55 77.95
CA GLU A 20 16.39 -46.90 77.58
C GLU A 20 16.35 -45.44 78.03
N GLN A 21 16.86 -45.13 79.22
CA GLN A 21 16.96 -43.76 79.72
C GLN A 21 17.96 -42.92 78.92
N ARG A 22 19.11 -43.48 78.50
CA ARG A 22 20.05 -42.82 77.59
C ARG A 22 19.44 -42.62 76.20
N ARG A 23 18.69 -43.59 75.68
CA ARG A 23 17.96 -43.46 74.41
C ARG A 23 16.91 -42.36 74.47
N ARG A 24 16.12 -42.27 75.55
CA ARG A 24 15.15 -41.18 75.76
C ARG A 24 15.83 -39.81 75.86
N GLN A 25 16.91 -39.69 76.64
CA GLN A 25 17.66 -38.44 76.74
C GLN A 25 18.35 -38.04 75.43
N ALA A 26 18.87 -39.00 74.66
CA ALA A 26 19.43 -38.76 73.33
C ALA A 26 18.34 -38.34 72.33
N GLN A 27 17.16 -38.95 72.39
CA GLN A 27 16.00 -38.57 71.60
C GLN A 27 15.51 -37.16 71.94
N GLU A 28 15.40 -36.81 73.23
CA GLU A 28 15.02 -35.45 73.67
C GLU A 28 16.05 -34.41 73.22
N ARG A 29 17.36 -34.68 73.38
CA ARG A 29 18.43 -33.80 72.90
C ARG A 29 18.42 -33.65 71.37
N ALA A 30 18.17 -34.73 70.65
CA ALA A 30 18.04 -34.72 69.19
C ALA A 30 16.80 -33.92 68.75
N GLN A 31 15.66 -34.06 69.45
CA GLN A 31 14.45 -33.27 69.20
C GLN A 31 14.68 -31.79 69.45
N VAL A 32 15.32 -31.41 70.57
CA VAL A 32 15.64 -30.01 70.88
C VAL A 32 16.64 -29.43 69.87
N ALA A 33 17.65 -30.21 69.46
CA ALA A 33 18.60 -29.79 68.42
C ALA A 33 17.91 -29.61 67.06
N ALA A 34 17.02 -30.53 66.67
CA ALA A 34 16.23 -30.45 65.46
C ALA A 34 15.28 -29.25 65.48
N GLN A 35 14.62 -28.96 66.60
CA GLN A 35 13.78 -27.76 66.76
C GLN A 35 14.59 -26.47 66.64
N ARG A 36 15.79 -26.41 67.23
CA ARG A 36 16.69 -25.24 67.11
C ARG A 36 17.17 -25.06 65.67
N GLN A 37 17.55 -26.13 64.98
CA GLN A 37 17.94 -26.09 63.58
C GLN A 37 16.77 -25.66 62.68
N ALA A 38 15.58 -26.21 62.88
CA ALA A 38 14.37 -25.81 62.16
C ALA A 38 14.04 -24.33 62.38
N ALA A 39 14.16 -23.83 63.62
CA ALA A 39 13.95 -22.42 63.94
C ALA A 39 15.01 -21.49 63.30
N GLN A 40 16.28 -21.92 63.27
CA GLN A 40 17.35 -21.17 62.58
C GLN A 40 17.14 -21.17 61.07
N ALA A 41 16.78 -22.31 60.48
CA ALA A 41 16.48 -22.44 59.05
C ALA A 41 15.26 -21.59 58.66
N ALA A 42 14.20 -21.58 59.46
CA ALA A 42 13.02 -20.76 59.22
C ALA A 42 13.35 -19.25 59.25
N ARG A 43 14.17 -18.80 60.22
CA ARG A 43 14.63 -17.40 60.29
C ARG A 43 15.52 -17.03 59.10
N ALA A 44 16.43 -17.91 58.69
CA ALA A 44 17.27 -17.70 57.52
C ALA A 44 16.43 -17.61 56.24
N ALA A 45 15.42 -18.48 56.08
CA ALA A 45 14.49 -18.45 54.96
C ALA A 45 13.67 -17.16 54.92
N GLN A 46 13.18 -16.65 56.06
CA GLN A 46 12.47 -15.37 56.14
C GLN A 46 13.35 -14.18 55.75
N LEU A 47 14.60 -14.13 56.21
CA LEU A 47 15.54 -13.08 55.83
C LEU A 47 15.91 -13.14 54.35
N ALA A 48 16.06 -14.35 53.79
CA ALA A 48 16.30 -14.56 52.36
C ALA A 48 15.09 -14.12 51.53
N ALA A 49 13.87 -14.47 51.94
CA ALA A 49 12.63 -14.01 51.29
C ALA A 49 12.49 -12.48 51.32
N ALA A 50 12.69 -11.85 52.48
CA ALA A 50 12.64 -10.39 52.60
C ALA A 50 13.73 -9.67 51.78
N ARG A 51 14.91 -10.27 51.62
CA ARG A 51 15.95 -9.76 50.71
C ARG A 51 15.51 -9.92 49.25
N GLY A 52 15.00 -11.09 48.88
CA GLY A 52 14.48 -11.35 47.53
C GLY A 52 13.34 -10.40 47.14
N GLU A 53 12.40 -10.12 48.04
CA GLU A 53 11.32 -9.14 47.82
C GLU A 53 11.86 -7.72 47.59
N ARG A 54 12.86 -7.29 48.36
CA ARG A 54 13.51 -5.97 48.19
C ARG A 54 14.29 -5.88 46.89
N GLU A 55 15.00 -6.94 46.53
CA GLU A 55 15.73 -7.02 45.25
C GLU A 55 14.76 -7.01 44.07
N ALA A 56 13.65 -7.76 44.14
CA ALA A 56 12.60 -7.77 43.14
C ALA A 56 11.93 -6.39 43.00
N ALA A 57 11.60 -5.72 44.11
CA ALA A 57 11.01 -4.37 44.07
C ALA A 57 11.98 -3.33 43.47
N LYS A 58 13.28 -3.43 43.78
CA LYS A 58 14.31 -2.57 43.20
C LYS A 58 14.48 -2.85 41.70
N ALA A 59 14.50 -4.11 41.29
CA ALA A 59 14.60 -4.50 39.88
C ALA A 59 13.39 -4.01 39.08
N TYR A 60 12.18 -4.15 39.63
CA TYR A 60 10.96 -3.61 39.04
C TYR A 60 11.06 -2.08 38.85
N GLN A 61 11.45 -1.35 39.89
CA GLN A 61 11.64 0.10 39.81
C GLN A 61 12.67 0.50 38.75
N GLN A 62 13.80 -0.20 38.68
CA GLN A 62 14.83 0.05 37.68
C GLN A 62 14.33 -0.21 36.25
N SER A 63 13.52 -1.25 36.06
CA SER A 63 12.85 -1.51 34.77
C SER A 63 11.95 -0.36 34.37
N ARG A 64 11.10 0.12 35.28
CA ARG A 64 10.16 1.23 35.00
C ARG A 64 10.87 2.56 34.72
N GLU A 65 11.97 2.82 35.41
CA GLU A 65 12.84 3.96 35.14
C GLU A 65 13.55 3.84 33.79
N ALA A 66 14.02 2.65 33.42
CA ALA A 66 14.65 2.38 32.13
C ALA A 66 13.66 2.56 30.97
N GLU A 67 12.45 2.01 31.07
CA GLU A 67 11.37 2.19 30.08
C GLU A 67 11.03 3.68 29.86
N ALA A 68 10.92 4.45 30.95
CA ALA A 68 10.69 5.90 30.85
C ALA A 68 11.87 6.63 30.20
N GLY A 69 13.10 6.17 30.46
CA GLY A 69 14.32 6.63 29.81
C GLY A 69 14.31 6.36 28.30
N GLU A 70 13.94 5.14 27.88
CA GLU A 70 13.83 4.77 26.47
C GLU A 70 12.79 5.61 25.72
N LEU A 71 11.62 5.84 26.31
CA LEU A 71 10.60 6.73 25.72
C LEU A 71 11.11 8.17 25.59
N SER A 72 11.86 8.66 26.58
CA SER A 72 12.47 9.99 26.52
C SER A 72 13.53 10.08 25.41
N ALA A 73 14.37 9.06 25.27
CA ALA A 73 15.37 8.98 24.21
C ALA A 73 14.72 8.99 22.82
N ARG A 74 13.59 8.28 22.62
CA ARG A 74 12.83 8.33 21.35
C ARG A 74 12.29 9.72 21.03
N LEU A 75 11.81 10.46 22.03
CA LEU A 75 11.34 11.85 21.84
C LEU A 75 12.49 12.79 21.45
N GLU A 76 13.68 12.60 22.02
CA GLU A 76 14.88 13.36 21.68
C GLU A 76 15.40 13.00 20.28
N GLU A 77 15.47 11.70 19.95
CA GLU A 77 15.85 11.20 18.63
C GLU A 77 14.93 11.76 17.54
N ARG A 78 13.62 11.78 17.79
CA ARG A 78 12.65 12.36 16.86
C ARG A 78 12.91 13.85 16.58
N VAL A 79 13.27 14.63 17.59
CA VAL A 79 13.63 16.04 17.38
C VAL A 79 14.96 16.17 16.66
N ALA A 80 15.95 15.35 16.98
CA ALA A 80 17.24 15.34 16.29
C ALA A 80 17.10 14.98 14.80
N GLU A 81 16.17 14.07 14.46
CA GLU A 81 15.81 13.74 13.08
C GLU A 81 15.27 14.96 12.33
N LEU A 82 14.33 15.69 12.95
CA LEU A 82 13.74 16.92 12.40
C LEU A 82 14.77 18.04 12.22
N GLU A 83 15.65 18.24 13.19
CA GLU A 83 16.75 19.22 13.10
C GLU A 83 17.79 18.80 12.04
N GLY A 84 18.00 17.50 11.87
CA GLY A 84 18.89 16.90 10.89
C GLY A 84 18.38 16.92 9.45
N LEU A 85 17.11 17.27 9.21
CA LEU A 85 16.41 17.14 7.91
C LEU A 85 17.21 17.65 6.70
N LEU A 86 17.68 18.90 6.77
CA LEU A 86 18.43 19.54 5.68
C LEU A 86 19.80 18.87 5.49
N ARG A 87 20.52 18.59 6.59
CA ARG A 87 21.84 17.95 6.56
C ARG A 87 21.79 16.54 5.95
N VAL A 88 20.78 15.76 6.32
CA VAL A 88 20.56 14.40 5.78
C VAL A 88 20.25 14.48 4.28
N GLY A 89 19.42 15.44 3.85
CA GLY A 89 19.13 15.67 2.43
C GLY A 89 20.37 16.10 1.62
N LEU A 90 21.19 16.99 2.17
CA LEU A 90 22.44 17.45 1.53
C LEU A 90 23.46 16.32 1.34
N ALA A 91 23.54 15.37 2.27
CA ALA A 91 24.47 14.24 2.19
C ALA A 91 24.10 13.20 1.13
N ARG A 92 22.87 13.24 0.59
CA ARG A 92 22.38 12.28 -0.41
C ARG A 92 22.78 12.68 -1.83
N PRO A 93 23.03 11.70 -2.71
CA PRO A 93 23.29 11.98 -4.12
C PRO A 93 22.08 12.65 -4.76
N ALA A 94 22.35 13.57 -5.69
CA ALA A 94 21.30 14.18 -6.48
C ALA A 94 20.58 13.14 -7.35
N PHE A 95 19.29 13.32 -7.55
CA PHE A 95 18.55 12.54 -8.54
C PHE A 95 19.16 12.70 -9.93
N SER A 96 19.23 11.60 -10.68
CA SER A 96 19.76 11.57 -12.04
C SER A 96 19.16 10.41 -12.83
N LEU A 97 19.18 10.51 -14.16
CA LEU A 97 18.73 9.41 -15.03
C LEU A 97 19.80 8.31 -15.17
N ASP A 98 21.05 8.53 -14.77
CA ASP A 98 22.14 7.58 -15.01
C ASP A 98 21.90 6.18 -14.42
N PRO A 99 21.43 6.04 -13.16
CA PRO A 99 21.07 4.73 -12.61
C PRO A 99 19.91 4.08 -13.36
N LEU A 100 18.99 4.88 -13.90
CA LEU A 100 17.86 4.40 -14.70
C LEU A 100 18.28 3.99 -16.12
N LEU A 101 19.48 4.38 -16.57
CA LEU A 101 20.04 3.95 -17.85
C LEU A 101 20.90 2.68 -17.73
N ALA A 102 21.23 2.27 -16.51
CA ALA A 102 21.97 1.03 -16.27
C ALA A 102 21.05 -0.20 -16.42
N PRO A 103 21.49 -1.27 -17.12
CA PRO A 103 20.76 -2.53 -17.14
C PRO A 103 20.78 -3.17 -15.75
N ALA A 104 19.72 -3.91 -15.39
CA ALA A 104 19.69 -4.65 -14.14
C ALA A 104 20.74 -5.78 -14.15
N ALA A 105 21.32 -6.05 -12.99
CA ALA A 105 22.31 -7.11 -12.85
C ALA A 105 21.61 -8.47 -12.87
N LEU A 106 21.57 -9.11 -14.04
CA LEU A 106 21.17 -10.51 -14.16
C LEU A 106 22.31 -11.44 -13.75
N PRO A 107 22.02 -12.63 -13.18
CA PRO A 107 23.01 -13.67 -12.96
C PRO A 107 23.76 -13.97 -14.26
N ALA A 108 25.09 -13.98 -14.20
CA ALA A 108 25.92 -14.11 -15.39
C ALA A 108 25.80 -15.49 -16.09
N ALA A 109 25.34 -16.52 -15.39
CA ALA A 109 25.19 -17.87 -15.92
C ALA A 109 24.05 -18.64 -15.24
N PHE A 110 23.49 -19.60 -15.99
CA PHE A 110 22.56 -20.60 -15.48
C PHE A 110 23.27 -21.55 -14.51
N ASP A 111 22.72 -21.72 -13.30
CA ASP A 111 23.21 -22.69 -12.32
C ASP A 111 22.26 -23.89 -12.23
N PRO A 112 22.65 -25.08 -12.75
CA PRO A 112 21.81 -26.27 -12.72
C PRO A 112 21.74 -26.94 -11.34
N GLY A 113 22.56 -26.54 -10.36
CA GLY A 113 22.61 -27.14 -9.03
C GLY A 113 22.72 -28.67 -9.06
N ARG A 114 21.80 -29.35 -8.35
CA ARG A 114 21.74 -30.83 -8.30
C ARG A 114 21.38 -31.48 -9.63
N LEU A 115 20.65 -30.77 -10.50
CA LEU A 115 20.34 -31.25 -11.84
C LEU A 115 21.58 -31.27 -12.73
N GLY A 116 22.68 -30.60 -12.36
CA GLY A 116 23.95 -30.69 -13.08
C GLY A 116 24.72 -32.01 -12.86
N VAL A 117 24.34 -32.82 -11.87
CA VAL A 117 25.04 -34.05 -11.50
C VAL A 117 24.36 -35.27 -12.13
N PRO A 118 25.04 -36.05 -12.99
CA PRO A 118 24.46 -37.26 -13.60
C PRO A 118 24.09 -38.33 -12.58
N VAL A 119 23.01 -39.10 -12.84
CA VAL A 119 22.63 -40.23 -12.00
C VAL A 119 23.67 -41.36 -12.16
N PRO A 120 24.29 -41.85 -11.07
CA PRO A 120 25.25 -42.94 -11.14
C PRO A 120 24.59 -44.24 -11.58
N MET A 121 25.18 -44.93 -12.55
CA MET A 121 24.71 -46.25 -12.99
C MET A 121 25.14 -47.35 -12.02
N PRO A 122 24.34 -48.42 -11.82
CA PRO A 122 24.73 -49.54 -10.98
C PRO A 122 25.96 -50.25 -11.56
N ASP A 123 26.94 -50.52 -10.70
CA ASP A 123 28.16 -51.23 -11.06
C ASP A 123 27.89 -52.75 -11.13
N PRO A 124 28.08 -53.40 -12.29
CA PRO A 124 27.88 -54.84 -12.45
C PRO A 124 28.67 -55.70 -11.45
N ALA A 125 29.83 -55.22 -10.97
CA ALA A 125 30.66 -55.95 -10.02
C ALA A 125 29.97 -56.20 -8.67
N ARG A 126 29.04 -55.32 -8.27
CA ARG A 126 28.33 -55.41 -6.98
C ARG A 126 27.22 -56.46 -6.96
N TYR A 127 26.85 -57.00 -8.12
CA TYR A 127 25.78 -57.99 -8.30
C TYR A 127 26.35 -59.39 -8.62
N GLN A 128 27.66 -59.59 -8.46
CA GLN A 128 28.30 -60.89 -8.68
C GLN A 128 28.02 -61.83 -7.50
N VAL A 129 27.56 -63.05 -7.81
CA VAL A 129 27.36 -64.12 -6.82
C VAL A 129 28.60 -65.02 -6.81
N PRO A 130 29.30 -65.19 -5.67
CA PRO A 130 30.46 -66.07 -5.57
C PRO A 130 30.11 -67.53 -5.89
N ALA A 131 31.01 -68.23 -6.61
CA ALA A 131 30.81 -69.65 -6.93
C ALA A 131 30.92 -70.53 -5.67
N GLN A 132 29.96 -71.45 -5.48
CA GLN A 132 29.97 -72.43 -4.39
C GLN A 132 30.04 -73.86 -4.93
N GLY A 133 30.82 -74.74 -4.27
CA GLY A 133 31.04 -76.13 -4.71
C GLY A 133 29.99 -77.12 -4.19
N GLY A 134 29.60 -78.08 -5.04
CA GLY A 134 28.73 -79.23 -4.70
C GLY A 134 27.47 -79.35 -5.58
N MET A 135 27.02 -80.59 -5.83
CA MET A 135 25.93 -80.90 -6.79
C MET A 135 24.54 -80.43 -6.30
N LEU A 136 24.29 -80.44 -4.99
CA LEU A 136 23.07 -79.91 -4.34
C LEU A 136 23.06 -78.38 -4.20
N GLN A 137 24.23 -77.73 -4.18
CA GLN A 137 24.36 -76.27 -4.13
C GLN A 137 24.21 -75.59 -5.49
N ARG A 138 24.37 -76.32 -6.61
CA ARG A 138 24.31 -75.77 -7.98
C ARG A 138 22.99 -75.07 -8.31
N ARG A 139 21.86 -75.67 -7.92
CA ARG A 139 20.52 -75.08 -8.12
C ARG A 139 20.32 -73.77 -7.34
N ARG A 140 20.81 -73.71 -6.09
CA ARG A 140 20.76 -72.49 -5.27
C ARG A 140 21.67 -71.38 -5.81
N TYR A 141 22.84 -71.73 -6.33
CA TYR A 141 23.74 -70.80 -7.00
C TYR A 141 23.13 -70.22 -8.27
N GLU A 142 22.48 -71.05 -9.09
CA GLU A 142 21.76 -70.61 -10.29
C GLU A 142 20.58 -69.69 -9.94
N GLU A 143 19.80 -70.03 -8.90
CA GLU A 143 18.71 -69.19 -8.38
C GLU A 143 19.21 -67.84 -7.85
N GLN A 144 20.30 -67.82 -7.06
CA GLN A 144 20.91 -66.59 -6.55
C GLN A 144 21.49 -65.71 -7.67
N ARG A 145 22.13 -66.32 -8.66
CA ARG A 145 22.66 -65.61 -9.84
C ARG A 145 21.53 -64.98 -10.66
N ALA A 146 20.45 -65.71 -10.90
CA ALA A 146 19.28 -65.19 -11.59
C ALA A 146 18.61 -64.04 -10.81
N GLN A 147 18.53 -64.14 -9.48
CA GLN A 147 18.01 -63.06 -8.63
C GLN A 147 18.90 -61.81 -8.67
N ALA A 148 20.22 -61.97 -8.60
CA ALA A 148 21.18 -60.86 -8.66
C ALA A 148 21.17 -60.17 -10.05
N GLN A 149 21.05 -60.95 -11.13
CA GLN A 149 20.87 -60.42 -12.48
C GLN A 149 19.56 -59.63 -12.61
N ALA A 150 18.45 -60.19 -12.14
CA ALA A 150 17.16 -59.49 -12.15
C ALA A 150 17.19 -58.22 -11.28
N GLN A 151 17.95 -58.21 -10.18
CA GLN A 151 18.14 -57.02 -9.35
C GLN A 151 18.97 -55.95 -10.07
N TYR A 152 20.07 -56.34 -10.71
CA TYR A 152 20.88 -55.44 -11.54
C TYR A 152 20.05 -54.82 -12.68
N GLU A 153 19.27 -55.62 -13.40
CA GLU A 153 18.39 -55.14 -14.48
C GLU A 153 17.36 -54.13 -13.95
N ARG A 154 16.72 -54.41 -12.81
CA ARG A 154 15.79 -53.47 -12.17
C ARG A 154 16.48 -52.17 -11.76
N ASP A 155 17.63 -52.24 -11.10
CA ASP A 155 18.37 -51.07 -10.64
C ASP A 155 18.91 -50.25 -11.82
N TRP A 156 19.31 -50.91 -12.91
CA TRP A 156 19.77 -50.26 -14.15
C TRP A 156 18.62 -49.54 -14.86
N HIS A 157 17.47 -50.19 -15.00
CA HIS A 157 16.28 -49.55 -15.56
C HIS A 157 15.79 -48.38 -14.70
N ARG A 158 15.86 -48.50 -13.37
CA ARG A 158 15.54 -47.42 -12.43
C ARG A 158 16.50 -46.24 -12.58
N ALA A 159 17.81 -46.50 -12.64
CA ALA A 159 18.83 -45.46 -12.83
C ALA A 159 18.68 -44.77 -14.19
N GLN A 160 18.41 -45.51 -15.27
CA GLN A 160 18.13 -44.92 -16.59
C GLN A 160 16.85 -44.07 -16.60
N ALA A 161 15.78 -44.53 -15.94
CA ALA A 161 14.55 -43.75 -15.84
C ALA A 161 14.80 -42.45 -15.07
N ALA A 162 15.54 -42.50 -13.96
CA ALA A 162 15.93 -41.33 -13.19
C ALA A 162 16.84 -40.36 -13.98
N GLU A 163 17.77 -40.87 -14.79
CA GLU A 163 18.62 -40.03 -15.65
C GLU A 163 17.83 -39.34 -16.76
N ARG A 164 16.89 -40.06 -17.40
CA ARG A 164 15.98 -39.46 -18.39
C ARG A 164 15.12 -38.36 -17.77
N GLU A 165 14.65 -38.57 -16.55
CA GLU A 165 13.86 -37.58 -15.82
C GLU A 165 14.71 -36.36 -15.43
N ARG A 166 15.92 -36.57 -14.90
CA ARG A 166 16.88 -35.49 -14.61
C ARG A 166 17.17 -34.63 -15.84
N LEU A 167 17.40 -35.25 -17.00
CA LEU A 167 17.67 -34.53 -18.26
C LEU A 167 16.46 -33.71 -18.74
N ARG A 168 15.24 -34.22 -18.57
CA ARG A 168 14.01 -33.47 -18.86
C ARG A 168 13.89 -32.25 -17.96
N GLN A 169 14.02 -32.45 -16.65
CA GLN A 169 13.96 -31.38 -15.65
C GLN A 169 15.06 -30.33 -15.86
N LEU A 170 16.27 -30.75 -16.22
CA LEU A 170 17.37 -29.84 -16.53
C LEU A 170 17.06 -28.98 -17.78
N THR A 171 16.50 -29.60 -18.82
CA THR A 171 16.13 -28.89 -20.06
C THR A 171 14.99 -27.91 -19.83
N GLU A 172 13.98 -28.30 -19.06
CA GLU A 172 12.87 -27.41 -18.67
C GLU A 172 13.37 -26.26 -17.81
N TYR A 173 14.25 -26.53 -16.84
CA TYR A 173 14.80 -25.48 -15.99
C TYR A 173 15.68 -24.49 -16.78
N GLN A 174 16.52 -25.00 -17.68
CA GLN A 174 17.33 -24.16 -18.56
C GLN A 174 16.45 -23.28 -19.46
N ARG A 175 15.38 -23.85 -20.05
CA ARG A 175 14.42 -23.08 -20.84
C ARG A 175 13.74 -22.00 -20.01
N GLY A 176 13.27 -22.34 -18.81
CA GLY A 176 12.63 -21.37 -17.91
C GLY A 176 13.58 -20.23 -17.53
N PHE A 177 14.85 -20.53 -17.26
CA PHE A 177 15.87 -19.51 -17.01
C PHE A 177 16.11 -18.61 -18.24
N ASP A 178 16.21 -19.18 -19.44
CA ASP A 178 16.41 -18.42 -20.68
C ASP A 178 15.22 -17.52 -21.01
N GLU A 179 13.99 -18.01 -20.80
CA GLU A 179 12.75 -17.24 -20.95
C GLU A 179 12.69 -16.09 -19.95
N TRP A 180 12.92 -16.38 -18.67
CA TRP A 180 13.01 -15.37 -17.60
C TRP A 180 14.07 -14.31 -17.91
N ALA A 181 15.28 -14.72 -18.31
CA ALA A 181 16.36 -13.80 -18.63
C ALA A 181 16.07 -12.97 -19.89
N ALA A 182 15.40 -13.54 -20.89
CA ALA A 182 14.97 -12.82 -22.08
C ALA A 182 13.89 -11.78 -21.76
N GLU A 183 12.93 -12.11 -20.91
CA GLU A 183 11.90 -11.20 -20.42
C GLU A 183 12.51 -10.03 -19.64
N HIS A 184 13.40 -10.30 -18.70
CA HIS A 184 14.09 -9.25 -17.93
C HIS A 184 14.89 -8.31 -18.84
N ARG A 185 15.61 -8.87 -19.82
CA ARG A 185 16.34 -8.05 -20.82
C ARG A 185 15.40 -7.19 -21.68
N ARG A 186 14.21 -7.69 -22.04
CA ARG A 186 13.20 -6.91 -22.77
C ARG A 186 12.69 -5.74 -21.91
N HIS A 187 12.28 -6.01 -20.67
CA HIS A 187 11.83 -4.97 -19.75
C HIS A 187 12.91 -3.90 -19.50
N ASP A 188 14.16 -4.32 -19.32
CA ASP A 188 15.28 -3.38 -19.19
C ASP A 188 15.49 -2.54 -20.45
N ALA A 189 15.44 -3.15 -21.64
CA ALA A 189 15.58 -2.43 -22.90
C ALA A 189 14.48 -1.38 -23.09
N GLU A 190 13.23 -1.74 -22.79
CA GLU A 190 12.08 -0.83 -22.87
C GLU A 190 12.18 0.31 -21.84
N ARG A 191 12.56 0.00 -20.60
CA ARG A 191 12.80 1.00 -19.55
C ARG A 191 13.92 1.96 -19.93
N ILE A 192 15.04 1.45 -20.42
CA ILE A 192 16.19 2.27 -20.87
C ILE A 192 15.78 3.13 -22.08
N ALA A 193 15.03 2.58 -23.04
CA ALA A 193 14.55 3.33 -24.20
C ALA A 193 13.64 4.50 -23.77
N ARG A 194 12.65 4.26 -22.90
CA ARG A 194 11.79 5.32 -22.32
C ARG A 194 12.60 6.38 -21.58
N THR A 195 13.58 5.96 -20.79
CA THR A 195 14.46 6.88 -20.05
C THR A 195 15.30 7.74 -20.99
N ARG A 196 15.80 7.19 -22.11
CA ARG A 196 16.53 7.96 -23.14
C ARG A 196 15.63 8.96 -23.84
N GLU A 197 14.41 8.56 -24.19
CA GLU A 197 13.44 9.47 -24.80
C GLU A 197 13.12 10.65 -23.87
N LEU A 198 12.87 10.38 -22.59
CA LEU A 198 12.69 11.43 -21.57
C LEU A 198 13.93 12.33 -21.50
N ALA A 199 15.13 11.77 -21.50
CA ALA A 199 16.37 12.54 -21.47
C ALA A 199 16.52 13.45 -22.71
N GLU A 200 16.10 13.02 -23.89
CA GLU A 200 16.13 13.85 -25.10
C GLU A 200 15.11 14.99 -25.04
N ARG A 201 13.86 14.69 -24.69
CA ARG A 201 12.77 15.68 -24.54
C ARG A 201 13.10 16.72 -23.47
N LEU A 202 13.67 16.28 -22.36
CA LEU A 202 14.20 17.15 -21.31
C LEU A 202 15.30 18.08 -21.85
N GLY A 203 16.18 17.58 -22.71
CA GLY A 203 17.22 18.40 -23.37
C GLY A 203 16.68 19.49 -24.28
N ARG A 204 15.48 19.30 -24.85
CA ARG A 204 14.77 20.32 -25.63
C ARG A 204 13.98 21.30 -24.75
N GLY A 205 13.87 21.03 -23.44
CA GLY A 205 13.10 21.85 -22.51
C GLY A 205 11.59 21.72 -22.68
N GLU A 206 11.11 20.57 -23.17
CA GLU A 206 9.68 20.29 -23.31
C GLU A 206 8.98 20.29 -21.96
N ASP A 207 7.83 20.97 -21.86
CA ASP A 207 7.10 21.16 -20.60
C ASP A 207 6.79 19.86 -19.87
N GLU A 208 6.16 18.90 -20.55
CA GLU A 208 5.82 17.61 -19.95
C GLU A 208 7.04 16.84 -19.45
N ALA A 209 8.14 16.82 -20.22
CA ALA A 209 9.37 16.13 -19.84
C ALA A 209 10.09 16.79 -18.66
N VAL A 210 10.09 18.13 -18.60
CA VAL A 210 10.60 18.88 -17.44
C VAL A 210 9.76 18.55 -16.21
N ARG A 211 8.42 18.60 -16.32
CA ARG A 211 7.52 18.28 -15.21
C ARG A 211 7.70 16.85 -14.72
N GLU A 212 7.75 15.89 -15.62
CA GLU A 212 7.97 14.47 -15.32
C GLU A 212 9.31 14.25 -14.59
N TYR A 213 10.40 14.82 -15.12
CA TYR A 213 11.73 14.68 -14.53
C TYR A 213 11.82 15.24 -13.12
N PHE A 214 11.37 16.48 -12.90
CA PHE A 214 11.46 17.11 -11.57
C PHE A 214 10.45 16.53 -10.57
N SER A 215 9.30 16.03 -11.04
CA SER A 215 8.39 15.26 -10.19
C SER A 215 9.04 13.95 -9.74
N ALA A 216 9.67 13.22 -10.67
CA ALA A 216 10.42 12.00 -10.34
C ALA A 216 11.61 12.28 -9.39
N ALA A 217 12.29 13.42 -9.55
CA ALA A 217 13.36 13.84 -8.63
C ALA A 217 12.86 14.04 -7.18
N LEU A 218 11.67 14.62 -7.03
CA LEU A 218 11.05 14.84 -5.74
C LEU A 218 10.44 13.55 -5.15
N TYR A 219 9.83 12.69 -5.97
CA TYR A 219 9.31 11.40 -5.51
C TYR A 219 10.41 10.39 -5.18
N GLY A 220 11.51 10.41 -5.94
CA GLY A 220 12.71 9.63 -5.64
C GLY A 220 13.53 10.20 -4.47
N SER A 221 13.12 11.34 -3.91
CA SER A 221 13.76 11.90 -2.72
C SER A 221 13.52 11.02 -1.51
N THR A 222 14.59 10.63 -0.86
CA THR A 222 14.58 9.66 0.23
C THR A 222 15.18 10.25 1.51
N GLY A 223 14.83 9.72 2.68
CA GLY A 223 15.31 10.24 3.97
C GLY A 223 14.52 11.43 4.50
N TRP A 224 13.25 11.53 4.12
CA TRP A 224 12.28 12.36 4.83
C TRP A 224 11.84 11.64 6.13
N PRO A 225 11.68 12.35 7.25
CA PRO A 225 11.19 11.77 8.49
C PRO A 225 9.79 11.18 8.33
N GLU A 226 9.46 10.17 9.14
CA GLU A 226 8.12 9.58 9.18
C GLU A 226 7.05 10.67 9.42
N GLY A 227 5.89 10.59 8.77
CA GLY A 227 4.80 11.57 8.92
C GLY A 227 4.95 12.86 8.10
N PHE A 228 5.96 12.96 7.23
CA PHE A 228 5.99 14.00 6.20
C PHE A 228 5.07 13.61 5.03
N PRO A 229 4.23 14.53 4.54
CA PRO A 229 3.37 14.26 3.39
C PRO A 229 4.17 14.24 2.08
N HIS A 230 3.59 13.61 1.05
CA HIS A 230 4.24 13.35 -0.24
C HIS A 230 3.50 13.99 -1.44
N ARG A 231 2.53 14.88 -1.17
CA ARG A 231 1.76 15.53 -2.24
C ARG A 231 2.57 16.67 -2.84
N ILE A 232 2.67 16.65 -4.16
CA ILE A 232 3.35 17.67 -4.95
C ILE A 232 2.49 18.07 -6.14
N SER A 233 2.65 19.31 -6.57
CA SER A 233 2.16 19.82 -7.85
C SER A 233 3.24 20.71 -8.44
N LEU A 234 3.50 20.56 -9.75
CA LEU A 234 4.63 21.21 -10.40
C LEU A 234 4.25 21.67 -11.80
N ALA A 235 4.65 22.90 -12.14
CA ALA A 235 4.53 23.46 -13.48
C ALA A 235 5.86 24.06 -13.95
N TRP A 236 6.04 24.12 -15.27
CA TRP A 236 7.24 24.66 -15.91
C TRP A 236 6.92 25.90 -16.73
N ASP A 237 7.47 27.04 -16.33
CA ASP A 237 7.43 28.26 -17.13
C ASP A 237 8.61 28.27 -18.09
N VAL A 238 8.35 27.86 -19.34
CA VAL A 238 9.32 27.84 -20.43
C VAL A 238 9.91 29.24 -20.69
N THR A 239 9.12 30.31 -20.53
CA THR A 239 9.53 31.69 -20.85
C THR A 239 10.53 32.22 -19.83
N HIS A 240 10.26 32.00 -18.54
CA HIS A 240 11.12 32.47 -17.45
C HIS A 240 12.14 31.42 -16.97
N ARG A 241 12.13 30.23 -17.59
CA ARG A 241 12.90 29.06 -17.17
C ARG A 241 12.73 28.79 -15.68
N GLN A 242 11.49 28.90 -15.22
CA GLN A 242 11.13 28.85 -13.81
C GLN A 242 10.27 27.62 -13.51
N LEU A 243 10.67 26.84 -12.51
CA LEU A 243 9.81 25.81 -11.93
C LEU A 243 8.90 26.43 -10.89
N VAL A 244 7.61 26.13 -10.96
CA VAL A 244 6.62 26.52 -9.96
C VAL A 244 6.15 25.27 -9.24
N VAL A 245 6.36 25.22 -7.93
CA VAL A 245 6.20 24.01 -7.11
C VAL A 245 5.28 24.30 -5.94
N GLU A 246 4.27 23.47 -5.79
CA GLU A 246 3.47 23.34 -4.58
C GLU A 246 3.89 22.05 -3.88
N TRP A 247 4.36 22.19 -2.64
CA TRP A 247 4.87 21.09 -1.83
C TRP A 247 4.11 21.01 -0.51
N GLU A 248 3.57 19.84 -0.17
CA GLU A 248 2.91 19.63 1.12
C GLU A 248 3.96 19.46 2.23
N LEU A 249 3.82 20.24 3.30
CA LEU A 249 4.65 20.22 4.50
C LEU A 249 3.87 19.63 5.67
N PRO A 250 4.55 19.02 6.66
CA PRO A 250 3.88 18.40 7.79
C PRO A 250 3.19 19.43 8.69
N GLY A 251 2.16 18.98 9.41
CA GLY A 251 1.47 19.77 10.43
C GLY A 251 2.29 19.97 11.71
N PHE A 252 1.71 20.72 12.66
CA PHE A 252 2.37 21.05 13.94
C PHE A 252 2.56 19.85 14.89
N ASP A 253 1.82 18.78 14.65
CA ASP A 253 1.88 17.49 15.34
C ASP A 253 3.19 16.73 15.08
N VAL A 254 3.90 17.03 13.99
CA VAL A 254 5.20 16.43 13.68
C VAL A 254 6.24 16.64 14.79
N VAL A 255 6.12 17.76 15.53
CA VAL A 255 6.98 18.07 16.67
C VAL A 255 6.34 17.51 17.95
N PRO A 256 7.01 16.57 18.65
CA PRO A 256 6.44 15.93 19.83
C PRO A 256 6.02 16.94 20.92
N GLU A 257 4.82 16.72 21.48
CA GLU A 257 4.26 17.59 22.53
C GLU A 257 5.03 17.47 23.86
N HIS A 258 5.73 16.37 24.04
CA HIS A 258 6.46 16.04 25.27
C HIS A 258 7.96 16.09 25.01
N SER A 259 8.71 16.57 26.00
CA SER A 259 10.18 16.57 25.96
C SER A 259 10.77 15.29 26.53
N ARG A 260 10.11 14.70 27.54
CA ARG A 260 10.54 13.46 28.21
C ARG A 260 9.39 12.78 28.93
N VAL A 261 9.59 11.53 29.31
CA VAL A 261 8.70 10.75 30.17
C VAL A 261 9.40 10.47 31.49
N ARG A 262 8.74 10.72 32.62
CA ARG A 262 9.28 10.44 33.96
C ARG A 262 8.46 9.36 34.64
N TYR A 263 9.12 8.41 35.27
CA TYR A 263 8.46 7.46 36.17
C TYR A 263 8.14 8.10 37.53
N VAL A 264 6.87 8.06 37.92
CA VAL A 264 6.36 8.57 39.21
C VAL A 264 6.21 7.39 40.16
N LYS A 265 7.17 7.28 41.08
CA LYS A 265 7.30 6.16 42.04
C LYS A 265 6.09 5.99 42.96
N THR A 266 5.40 7.08 43.32
CA THR A 266 4.27 7.04 44.25
C THR A 266 3.03 6.41 43.65
N ASP A 267 2.83 6.59 42.35
CA ASP A 267 1.61 6.21 41.63
C ASP A 267 1.85 5.05 40.65
N ASP A 268 3.08 4.51 40.62
CA ASP A 268 3.55 3.50 39.66
C ASP A 268 3.17 3.79 38.20
N ARG A 269 3.31 5.06 37.78
CA ARG A 269 2.90 5.50 36.44
C ARG A 269 3.98 6.29 35.72
N GLN A 270 3.92 6.23 34.40
CA GLN A 270 4.70 7.10 33.53
C GLN A 270 3.95 8.43 33.37
N ALA A 271 4.64 9.53 33.60
CA ALA A 271 4.11 10.88 33.46
C ALA A 271 4.87 11.64 32.36
N PRO A 272 4.22 12.00 31.25
CA PRO A 272 4.85 12.83 30.23
C PRO A 272 5.09 14.24 30.76
N VAL A 273 6.25 14.81 30.42
CA VAL A 273 6.60 16.20 30.71
C VAL A 273 6.42 16.99 29.41
N ALA A 274 5.52 17.95 29.42
CA ALA A 274 5.26 18.80 28.27
C ALA A 274 6.51 19.58 27.84
N ARG A 275 6.74 19.66 26.53
CA ARG A 275 7.76 20.53 25.93
C ARG A 275 7.32 21.98 26.08
N ALA A 276 8.28 22.89 26.28
CA ALA A 276 7.97 24.31 26.36
C ALA A 276 7.32 24.78 25.05
N ALA A 277 6.19 25.50 25.15
CA ALA A 277 5.43 25.92 23.96
C ALA A 277 6.28 26.79 23.00
N ALA A 278 7.15 27.66 23.53
CA ALA A 278 8.07 28.47 22.72
C ALA A 278 9.10 27.61 21.96
N GLU A 279 9.61 26.57 22.61
CA GLU A 279 10.57 25.63 22.01
C GLU A 279 9.91 24.81 20.90
N ARG A 280 8.72 24.24 21.14
CA ARG A 280 7.97 23.47 20.14
C ARG A 280 7.65 24.31 18.90
N LYS A 281 7.24 25.57 19.09
CA LYS A 281 6.99 26.52 17.99
C LYS A 281 8.25 26.84 17.19
N ARG A 282 9.38 27.05 17.88
CA ARG A 282 10.68 27.29 17.24
C ARG A 282 11.09 26.10 16.37
N ILE A 283 11.05 24.89 16.93
CA ILE A 283 11.39 23.66 16.19
C ILE A 283 10.50 23.52 14.96
N TYR A 284 9.18 23.71 15.09
CA TYR A 284 8.28 23.60 13.95
C TYR A 284 8.56 24.63 12.85
N ARG A 285 8.79 25.89 13.22
CA ARG A 285 9.17 26.94 12.25
C ARG A 285 10.48 26.58 11.53
N GLU A 286 11.46 26.03 12.23
CA GLU A 286 12.69 25.54 11.62
C GLU A 286 12.47 24.32 10.71
N VAL A 287 11.58 23.39 11.07
CA VAL A 287 11.24 22.23 10.24
C VAL A 287 10.69 22.66 8.88
N LEU A 288 9.74 23.61 8.87
CA LEU A 288 9.20 24.14 7.62
C LEU A 288 10.30 24.78 6.76
N ALA A 289 11.18 25.59 7.36
CA ALA A 289 12.30 26.20 6.63
C ALA A 289 13.31 25.16 6.09
N ARG A 290 13.70 24.18 6.91
CA ARG A 290 14.61 23.09 6.51
C ARG A 290 14.01 22.25 5.38
N GLY A 291 12.71 21.94 5.46
CA GLY A 291 11.99 21.21 4.41
C GLY A 291 11.98 21.98 3.10
N THR A 292 11.61 23.26 3.12
CA THR A 292 11.61 24.10 1.92
C THR A 292 13.00 24.24 1.30
N LEU A 293 14.04 24.52 2.11
CA LEU A 293 15.41 24.63 1.60
C LEU A 293 15.90 23.31 1.01
N ARG A 294 15.52 22.18 1.61
CA ARG A 294 15.86 20.85 1.11
C ARG A 294 15.22 20.59 -0.25
N VAL A 295 13.93 20.91 -0.44
CA VAL A 295 13.27 20.76 -1.75
C VAL A 295 13.94 21.63 -2.82
N LEU A 296 14.24 22.90 -2.52
CA LEU A 296 14.95 23.79 -3.45
C LEU A 296 16.30 23.20 -3.86
N ASP A 297 17.05 22.71 -2.89
CA ASP A 297 18.36 22.12 -3.10
C ASP A 297 18.30 20.83 -3.93
N GLU A 298 17.32 19.95 -3.65
CA GLU A 298 17.08 18.74 -4.45
C GLU A 298 16.74 19.07 -5.91
N LEU A 299 15.90 20.07 -6.16
CA LEU A 299 15.56 20.53 -7.52
C LEU A 299 16.78 21.12 -8.24
N PHE A 300 17.53 22.02 -7.59
CA PHE A 300 18.71 22.64 -8.20
C PHE A 300 19.86 21.66 -8.45
N ARG A 301 20.01 20.64 -7.59
CA ARG A 301 20.99 19.56 -7.75
C ARG A 301 20.56 18.53 -8.81
N ALA A 302 19.26 18.22 -8.91
CA ALA A 302 18.72 17.36 -9.95
C ALA A 302 18.85 17.97 -11.36
N ASP A 303 18.85 19.30 -11.47
CA ASP A 303 19.09 19.96 -12.76
C ASP A 303 20.57 19.96 -13.17
N GLN A 304 21.01 18.83 -13.71
CA GLN A 304 22.37 18.66 -14.23
C GLN A 304 22.61 19.41 -15.55
N ARG A 305 21.54 19.76 -16.27
CA ARG A 305 21.60 20.39 -17.60
C ARG A 305 21.46 21.92 -17.56
N GLY A 306 21.20 22.49 -16.37
CA GLY A 306 21.06 23.92 -16.19
C GLY A 306 19.82 24.49 -16.87
N LEU A 307 18.74 23.70 -16.96
CA LEU A 307 17.46 24.12 -17.52
C LEU A 307 16.75 25.19 -16.68
N VAL A 308 16.85 25.08 -15.36
CA VAL A 308 16.05 25.86 -14.40
C VAL A 308 16.85 27.04 -13.86
N ASP A 309 16.43 28.26 -14.16
CA ASP A 309 17.08 29.48 -13.68
C ASP A 309 16.56 29.91 -12.30
N SER A 310 15.29 29.61 -12.01
CA SER A 310 14.68 29.89 -10.72
C SER A 310 13.59 28.88 -10.34
N VAL A 311 13.30 28.78 -9.04
CA VAL A 311 12.22 27.96 -8.49
C VAL A 311 11.34 28.85 -7.61
N ALA A 312 10.04 28.90 -7.90
CA ALA A 312 9.02 29.43 -7.02
C ALA A 312 8.37 28.25 -6.27
N LEU A 313 8.42 28.27 -4.95
CA LEU A 313 7.97 27.18 -4.09
C LEU A 313 6.97 27.68 -3.05
N ASN A 314 5.78 27.10 -3.05
CA ASN A 314 4.73 27.28 -2.05
C ASN A 314 4.63 26.03 -1.17
N GLY A 315 4.85 26.18 0.13
CA GLY A 315 4.73 25.14 1.14
C GLY A 315 3.35 25.14 1.78
N LEU A 316 2.52 24.15 1.44
CA LEU A 316 1.17 23.99 1.95
C LEU A 316 1.15 23.09 3.18
N VAL A 317 0.41 23.47 4.21
CA VAL A 317 0.11 22.61 5.35
C VAL A 317 -1.39 22.38 5.39
N GLN A 318 -1.80 21.12 5.46
CA GLN A 318 -3.20 20.76 5.66
C GLN A 318 -3.60 21.00 7.11
N GLY A 319 -4.78 21.56 7.31
CA GLY A 319 -5.37 21.63 8.64
C GLY A 319 -6.82 22.08 8.65
N VAL A 320 -7.46 21.88 9.79
CA VAL A 320 -8.86 22.22 9.97
C VAL A 320 -9.00 23.73 10.13
N ASP A 321 -9.80 24.36 9.28
CA ASP A 321 -10.16 25.76 9.43
C ASP A 321 -11.12 25.93 10.62
N PRO A 322 -10.75 26.69 11.67
CA PRO A 322 -11.63 26.92 12.82
C PRO A 322 -12.96 27.59 12.48
N ALA A 323 -13.03 28.34 11.36
CA ALA A 323 -14.23 29.04 10.93
C ALA A 323 -15.22 28.13 10.20
N THR A 324 -14.73 27.13 9.46
CA THR A 324 -15.58 26.28 8.59
C THR A 324 -15.62 24.82 9.02
N GLY A 325 -14.70 24.38 9.89
CA GLY A 325 -14.55 22.99 10.33
C GLY A 325 -14.05 22.04 9.23
N ARG A 326 -13.71 22.56 8.04
CA ARG A 326 -13.22 21.79 6.89
C ARG A 326 -11.71 21.74 6.87
N GLU A 327 -11.15 20.63 6.42
CA GLU A 327 -9.73 20.55 6.10
C GLU A 327 -9.44 21.43 4.87
N THR A 328 -8.49 22.34 5.03
CA THR A 328 -8.05 23.25 3.97
C THR A 328 -6.54 23.35 3.99
N GLY A 329 -5.93 23.34 2.81
CA GLY A 329 -4.50 23.57 2.65
C GLY A 329 -4.18 25.06 2.74
N ARG A 330 -3.26 25.43 3.63
CA ARG A 330 -2.84 26.83 3.82
C ARG A 330 -1.36 26.99 3.47
N VAL A 331 -1.03 28.05 2.72
CA VAL A 331 0.36 28.34 2.36
C VAL A 331 1.05 28.99 3.56
N LEU A 332 1.97 28.26 4.18
CA LEU A 332 2.73 28.75 5.34
C LEU A 332 4.16 29.18 4.99
N VAL A 333 4.65 28.72 3.83
CA VAL A 333 5.96 29.08 3.28
C VAL A 333 5.80 29.45 1.82
N ALA A 334 6.46 30.51 1.38
CA ALA A 334 6.47 30.91 -0.03
C ALA A 334 7.85 31.51 -0.34
N VAL A 335 8.54 31.03 -1.38
CA VAL A 335 9.88 31.53 -1.74
C VAL A 335 10.12 31.42 -3.23
N THR A 336 10.73 32.45 -3.82
CA THR A 336 11.25 32.42 -5.18
C THR A 336 12.77 32.56 -5.14
N ALA A 337 13.49 31.47 -5.40
CA ALA A 337 14.95 31.43 -5.36
C ALA A 337 15.52 31.32 -6.78
N THR A 338 16.52 32.12 -7.10
CA THR A 338 17.31 31.95 -8.34
C THR A 338 18.45 30.96 -8.09
N ARG A 339 18.84 30.20 -9.13
CA ARG A 339 19.97 29.27 -9.05
C ARG A 339 21.24 29.97 -8.60
N ALA A 340 21.51 31.16 -9.12
CA ALA A 340 22.71 31.92 -8.81
C ALA A 340 22.76 32.34 -7.33
N ALA A 341 21.66 32.90 -6.81
CA ALA A 341 21.58 33.29 -5.40
C ALA A 341 21.68 32.06 -4.48
N PHE A 342 20.99 30.96 -4.83
CA PHE A 342 20.94 29.75 -4.02
C PHE A 342 22.30 29.05 -3.95
N ARG A 343 23.01 28.91 -5.08
CA ARG A 343 24.35 28.28 -5.13
C ARG A 343 25.44 29.05 -4.40
N ALA A 344 25.24 30.35 -4.16
CA ALA A 344 26.18 31.16 -3.37
C ALA A 344 26.12 30.84 -1.86
N ILE A 345 25.11 30.09 -1.41
CA ILE A 345 24.87 29.80 0.00
C ILE A 345 25.47 28.44 0.38
N ALA A 346 26.23 28.42 1.48
CA ALA A 346 26.68 27.18 2.11
C ALA A 346 25.59 26.61 3.05
N LEU A 347 24.66 25.84 2.49
CA LEU A 347 23.47 25.32 3.19
C LEU A 347 23.78 24.42 4.40
N ASP A 348 24.98 23.87 4.50
CA ASP A 348 25.44 23.06 5.63
C ASP A 348 25.68 23.90 6.91
N ARG A 349 25.78 25.23 6.79
CA ARG A 349 26.18 26.14 7.88
C ARG A 349 25.19 27.26 8.16
N VAL A 350 24.00 27.21 7.57
CA VAL A 350 23.03 28.30 7.68
C VAL A 350 22.04 28.09 8.82
N ALA A 351 21.57 29.20 9.40
CA ALA A 351 20.32 29.20 10.15
C ALA A 351 19.15 29.10 9.14
N PRO A 352 18.33 28.04 9.12
CA PRO A 352 17.39 27.78 8.03
C PRO A 352 16.36 28.88 7.80
N VAL A 353 15.81 29.45 8.89
CA VAL A 353 14.81 30.51 8.82
C VAL A 353 15.42 31.79 8.24
N GLU A 354 16.57 32.22 8.74
CA GLU A 354 17.28 33.42 8.26
C GLU A 354 17.73 33.25 6.81
N CYS A 355 18.18 32.05 6.43
CA CYS A 355 18.56 31.71 5.07
C CYS A 355 17.36 31.81 4.11
N LEU A 356 16.22 31.26 4.50
CA LEU A 356 15.00 31.30 3.71
C LEU A 356 14.52 32.74 3.52
N GLU A 357 14.53 33.55 4.59
CA GLU A 357 14.16 34.97 4.54
C GLU A 357 15.16 35.79 3.70
N GLY A 358 16.46 35.49 3.80
CA GLY A 358 17.52 36.11 3.00
C GLY A 358 17.43 35.82 1.50
N LEU A 359 16.81 34.69 1.12
CA LEU A 359 16.45 34.36 -0.26
C LEU A 359 15.19 35.09 -0.75
N GLY A 360 14.60 35.97 0.07
CA GLY A 360 13.32 36.63 -0.21
C GLY A 360 12.10 35.76 0.12
N GLY A 361 12.31 34.63 0.82
CA GLY A 361 11.24 33.75 1.26
C GLY A 361 10.42 34.35 2.40
N ARG A 362 9.16 33.95 2.48
CA ARG A 362 8.20 34.31 3.51
C ARG A 362 7.82 33.05 4.27
N LEU A 363 7.93 33.12 5.59
CA LEU A 363 7.56 32.05 6.50
C LEU A 363 6.59 32.58 7.55
N SER A 364 5.46 31.90 7.69
CA SER A 364 4.38 32.25 8.62
C SER A 364 4.91 32.52 10.02
N ALA A 365 4.60 33.70 10.58
CA ALA A 365 5.00 34.09 11.93
C ALA A 365 4.39 33.20 13.03
N ARG A 366 3.26 32.53 12.73
CA ARG A 366 2.53 31.62 13.63
C ARG A 366 2.05 30.39 12.86
N PRO A 367 2.97 29.53 12.41
CA PRO A 367 2.62 28.40 11.58
C PRO A 367 1.80 27.36 12.37
N GLU A 368 1.93 27.32 13.70
CA GLU A 368 1.13 26.45 14.58
C GLU A 368 -0.36 26.83 14.61
N ARG A 369 -0.72 28.01 14.10
CA ARG A 369 -2.10 28.47 13.93
C ARG A 369 -2.51 28.55 12.47
N LEU A 370 -1.69 27.97 11.57
CA LEU A 370 -1.87 28.01 10.13
C LEU A 370 -2.06 29.45 9.59
N ALA A 371 -1.35 30.42 10.16
CA ALA A 371 -1.42 31.81 9.69
C ALA A 371 -0.79 31.90 8.29
N GLU A 372 -1.56 32.25 7.29
CA GLU A 372 -1.11 32.25 5.89
C GLU A 372 -0.08 33.33 5.60
N VAL A 373 0.81 33.02 4.66
CA VAL A 373 1.66 34.00 3.99
C VAL A 373 1.13 34.23 2.57
N ARG A 374 1.46 35.40 2.00
CA ARG A 374 1.18 35.65 0.59
C ARG A 374 1.94 34.62 -0.25
N GLU A 375 1.19 33.86 -1.02
CA GLU A 375 1.72 32.87 -1.94
C GLU A 375 2.51 33.50 -3.10
N GLU A 376 3.48 32.74 -3.61
CA GLU A 376 4.03 32.95 -4.93
C GLU A 376 3.07 32.42 -6.00
N ARG A 377 3.42 32.64 -7.27
CA ARG A 377 2.71 32.10 -8.42
C ARG A 377 2.41 30.61 -8.23
N ARG A 378 1.19 30.16 -8.55
CA ARG A 378 0.78 28.76 -8.46
C ARG A 378 1.03 28.00 -9.76
N PRO A 379 1.19 26.66 -9.73
CA PRO A 379 1.45 25.86 -10.92
C PRO A 379 0.41 26.06 -12.03
N HIS A 380 -0.88 26.17 -11.70
CA HIS A 380 -1.95 26.39 -12.68
C HIS A 380 -1.98 27.80 -13.31
N GLU A 381 -1.19 28.75 -12.79
CA GLU A 381 -1.04 30.10 -13.34
C GLU A 381 0.10 30.20 -14.36
N VAL A 382 0.87 29.12 -14.55
CA VAL A 382 1.92 29.01 -15.55
C VAL A 382 1.29 28.75 -16.92
N GLY A 383 1.68 29.53 -17.94
CA GLY A 383 1.08 29.47 -19.29
C GLY A 383 -0.22 30.27 -19.47
N ALA A 384 -0.86 30.71 -18.38
CA ALA A 384 -1.96 31.67 -18.46
C ALA A 384 -1.43 33.05 -18.87
N ARG A 385 -1.79 33.54 -20.08
CA ARG A 385 -1.60 34.96 -20.42
C ARG A 385 -2.25 35.80 -19.32
N VAL A 386 -1.48 36.69 -18.71
CA VAL A 386 -2.00 37.77 -17.85
C VAL A 386 -2.82 38.70 -18.74
N LEU A 387 -4.09 38.36 -18.95
CA LEU A 387 -5.12 39.33 -19.24
C LEU A 387 -5.49 39.95 -17.89
N GLY A 388 -5.53 41.28 -17.86
CA GLY A 388 -5.81 42.04 -16.66
C GLY A 388 -7.07 41.54 -15.95
N HIS A 389 -7.08 41.75 -14.64
CA HIS A 389 -8.23 41.55 -13.76
C HIS A 389 -9.57 41.74 -14.49
N GLY A 390 -10.27 40.63 -14.69
CA GLY A 390 -11.57 40.55 -15.31
C GLY A 390 -12.08 39.12 -15.14
N GLU A 391 -13.07 38.98 -14.29
CA GLU A 391 -13.91 37.79 -14.15
C GLU A 391 -14.40 37.36 -15.54
N ASP A 392 -13.97 36.21 -16.06
CA ASP A 392 -14.78 35.36 -16.97
C ASP A 392 -13.97 34.13 -17.43
N GLU A 393 -14.26 33.00 -16.79
CA GLU A 393 -13.95 31.68 -17.33
C GLU A 393 -14.82 31.42 -18.58
N PRO A 394 -14.29 30.89 -19.69
CA PRO A 394 -15.06 30.74 -20.92
C PRO A 394 -16.20 29.72 -20.72
N ASP A 395 -17.44 30.15 -20.97
CA ASP A 395 -18.62 29.29 -20.90
C ASP A 395 -18.70 28.42 -22.16
N LEU A 396 -18.55 27.10 -21.97
CA LEU A 396 -18.60 26.09 -23.03
C LEU A 396 -19.93 26.10 -23.80
N PHE A 397 -21.01 26.68 -23.24
CA PHE A 397 -22.28 26.88 -23.93
C PHE A 397 -22.29 28.03 -24.94
N THR A 398 -21.35 28.97 -24.84
CA THR A 398 -21.35 30.23 -25.61
C THR A 398 -20.10 30.44 -26.46
N MET A 399 -19.06 29.62 -26.29
CA MET A 399 -17.84 29.69 -27.11
C MET A 399 -18.11 29.36 -28.59
N ASP A 400 -17.21 29.74 -29.49
CA ASP A 400 -17.35 29.45 -30.93
C ASP A 400 -17.23 27.93 -31.23
N PRO A 401 -18.00 27.33 -32.18
CA PRO A 401 -17.93 25.89 -32.47
C PRO A 401 -16.54 25.41 -32.87
N ILE A 402 -15.81 26.20 -33.66
CA ILE A 402 -14.45 25.87 -34.10
C ILE A 402 -13.49 25.96 -32.91
N ALA A 403 -13.68 26.95 -32.03
CA ALA A 403 -12.93 27.03 -30.78
C ALA A 403 -13.21 25.87 -29.82
N PHE A 404 -14.44 25.32 -29.83
CA PHE A 404 -14.78 24.14 -29.04
C PHE A 404 -14.12 22.88 -29.60
N GLU A 405 -14.14 22.70 -30.93
CA GLU A 405 -13.43 21.60 -31.61
C GLU A 405 -11.92 21.66 -31.35
N GLU A 406 -11.32 22.86 -31.40
CA GLU A 406 -9.90 23.04 -31.08
C GLU A 406 -9.60 22.78 -29.59
N LEU A 407 -10.49 23.16 -28.68
CA LEU A 407 -10.36 22.84 -27.24
C LEU A 407 -10.40 21.32 -26.99
N ILE A 408 -11.28 20.59 -27.69
CA ILE A 408 -11.30 19.13 -27.63
C ILE A 408 -10.01 18.56 -28.24
N ALA A 409 -9.53 19.10 -29.36
CA ALA A 409 -8.27 18.68 -29.94
C ALA A 409 -7.09 18.91 -28.97
N GLU A 410 -7.04 20.05 -28.28
CA GLU A 410 -6.07 20.36 -27.23
C GLU A 410 -6.16 19.40 -26.05
N LEU A 411 -7.37 19.05 -25.59
CA LEU A 411 -7.58 18.07 -24.53
C LEU A 411 -6.96 16.71 -24.90
N PHE A 412 -7.23 16.20 -26.10
CA PHE A 412 -6.67 14.92 -26.52
C PHE A 412 -5.16 15.00 -26.82
N ARG A 413 -4.63 16.14 -27.27
CA ARG A 413 -3.17 16.35 -27.35
C ARG A 413 -2.51 16.33 -25.97
N ALA A 414 -3.11 17.01 -25.00
CA ALA A 414 -2.61 17.05 -23.62
C ALA A 414 -2.63 15.67 -22.95
N ARG A 415 -3.54 14.78 -23.37
CA ARG A 415 -3.60 13.37 -22.94
C ARG A 415 -2.70 12.43 -23.75
N GLY A 416 -1.84 12.94 -24.62
CA GLY A 416 -0.81 12.17 -25.33
C GLY A 416 -1.19 11.62 -26.70
N TYR A 417 -2.36 11.97 -27.25
CA TYR A 417 -2.77 11.53 -28.59
C TYR A 417 -2.18 12.41 -29.70
N ARG A 418 -1.84 11.83 -30.86
CA ARG A 418 -1.50 12.61 -32.06
C ARG A 418 -2.78 13.06 -32.74
N VAL A 419 -3.11 14.34 -32.64
CA VAL A 419 -4.40 14.88 -33.10
C VAL A 419 -4.26 15.75 -34.35
N ALA A 420 -5.04 15.43 -35.38
CA ALA A 420 -5.23 16.26 -36.56
C ALA A 420 -6.68 16.77 -36.61
N THR A 421 -6.87 18.08 -36.76
CA THR A 421 -8.18 18.69 -36.99
C THR A 421 -8.52 18.59 -38.48
N THR A 422 -9.71 18.08 -38.81
CA THR A 422 -10.17 17.93 -40.19
C THR A 422 -10.64 19.30 -40.69
N ALA A 423 -10.00 19.82 -41.75
CA ALA A 423 -10.44 21.08 -42.34
C ALA A 423 -11.80 20.90 -43.01
N ARG A 424 -12.78 21.67 -42.54
CA ARG A 424 -14.14 21.91 -43.07
C ARG A 424 -14.51 21.24 -44.41
N SER A 425 -15.69 20.62 -44.36
CA SER A 425 -16.60 20.33 -45.48
C SER A 425 -16.25 19.10 -46.34
N GLY A 426 -16.56 17.91 -45.82
CA GLY A 426 -16.70 16.71 -46.67
C GLY A 426 -16.79 15.39 -45.91
N ASP A 427 -16.13 15.28 -44.76
CA ASP A 427 -16.01 14.00 -44.05
C ASP A 427 -17.15 13.83 -43.05
N GLU A 428 -18.18 13.10 -43.48
CA GLU A 428 -19.17 12.30 -42.74
C GLU A 428 -19.19 12.37 -41.19
N GLY A 429 -19.26 13.57 -40.60
CA GLY A 429 -19.53 13.78 -39.18
C GLY A 429 -18.35 13.63 -38.20
N VAL A 430 -17.09 13.67 -38.64
CA VAL A 430 -15.90 13.66 -37.76
C VAL A 430 -15.33 15.06 -37.56
N ASP A 431 -15.25 15.49 -36.30
CA ASP A 431 -14.76 16.83 -35.95
C ASP A 431 -13.27 16.81 -35.58
N VAL A 432 -12.79 15.73 -34.94
CA VAL A 432 -11.39 15.56 -34.56
C VAL A 432 -10.95 14.12 -34.82
N VAL A 433 -9.77 13.94 -35.44
CA VAL A 433 -9.13 12.62 -35.59
C VAL A 433 -7.91 12.57 -34.67
N ALA A 434 -7.94 11.64 -33.72
CA ALA A 434 -6.84 11.36 -32.82
C ALA A 434 -6.22 10.01 -33.20
N VAL A 435 -4.90 9.89 -33.12
CA VAL A 435 -4.20 8.61 -33.26
C VAL A 435 -3.48 8.35 -31.96
N ASP A 436 -3.83 7.26 -31.32
CA ASP A 436 -3.09 6.74 -30.18
C ASP A 436 -1.75 6.17 -30.71
N PRO A 437 -0.59 6.73 -30.32
CA PRO A 437 0.71 6.31 -30.83
C PRO A 437 1.18 4.96 -30.28
N ASP A 438 0.43 4.35 -29.35
CA ASP A 438 0.75 3.04 -28.80
C ASP A 438 0.82 1.96 -29.91
N PRO A 439 1.95 1.24 -30.07
CA PRO A 439 2.13 0.29 -31.16
C PRO A 439 1.40 -1.05 -30.97
N VAL A 440 0.84 -1.32 -29.79
CA VAL A 440 0.20 -2.61 -29.43
C VAL A 440 -1.31 -2.46 -29.35
N THR A 441 -1.79 -1.35 -28.79
CA THR A 441 -3.22 -1.05 -28.53
C THR A 441 -3.70 0.21 -29.23
N GLY A 442 -2.77 1.02 -29.74
CA GLY A 442 -3.08 2.29 -30.39
C GLY A 442 -3.57 2.13 -31.81
N GLY A 443 -4.08 3.23 -32.36
CA GLY A 443 -4.78 3.24 -33.63
C GLY A 443 -5.60 4.51 -33.80
N LYS A 444 -6.32 4.59 -34.92
CA LYS A 444 -7.12 5.76 -35.27
C LYS A 444 -8.37 5.82 -34.41
N ILE A 445 -8.60 6.96 -33.78
CA ILE A 445 -9.78 7.30 -32.96
C ILE A 445 -10.48 8.46 -33.65
N VAL A 446 -11.79 8.33 -33.84
CA VAL A 446 -12.62 9.43 -34.36
C VAL A 446 -13.40 10.06 -33.22
N ILE A 447 -13.38 11.38 -33.16
CA ILE A 447 -14.00 12.15 -32.10
C ILE A 447 -15.01 13.09 -32.74
N GLN A 448 -16.24 13.03 -32.24
CA GLN A 448 -17.31 13.92 -32.65
C GLN A 448 -17.68 14.81 -31.47
N ALA A 449 -17.66 16.12 -31.68
CA ALA A 449 -17.94 17.15 -30.70
C ALA A 449 -19.30 17.77 -31.02
N LYS A 450 -20.29 17.53 -30.15
CA LYS A 450 -21.65 18.07 -30.30
C LYS A 450 -21.95 19.06 -29.18
N ARG A 451 -21.91 20.36 -29.49
CA ARG A 451 -22.32 21.39 -28.54
C ARG A 451 -23.84 21.52 -28.48
N TYR A 452 -24.47 20.92 -27.48
CA TYR A 452 -25.92 21.00 -27.25
C TYR A 452 -26.26 21.60 -25.88
N ARG A 453 -27.45 22.22 -25.79
CA ARG A 453 -28.02 22.74 -24.54
C ARG A 453 -29.03 21.79 -23.90
N SER A 454 -29.39 20.72 -24.59
CA SER A 454 -30.37 19.70 -24.17
C SER A 454 -29.79 18.30 -24.36
N THR A 455 -30.35 17.32 -23.66
CA THR A 455 -29.90 15.92 -23.69
C THR A 455 -29.74 15.39 -25.11
N VAL A 456 -28.58 14.79 -25.39
CA VAL A 456 -28.27 14.22 -26.71
C VAL A 456 -29.08 12.96 -26.95
N SER A 457 -29.76 12.88 -28.10
CA SER A 457 -30.58 11.72 -28.47
C SER A 457 -29.72 10.51 -28.85
N PRO A 458 -30.20 9.27 -28.61
CA PRO A 458 -29.47 8.06 -28.97
C PRO A 458 -29.10 7.95 -30.45
N THR A 459 -29.79 8.66 -31.34
CA THR A 459 -29.50 8.71 -32.78
C THR A 459 -28.08 9.19 -33.08
N ALA A 460 -27.58 10.22 -32.37
CA ALA A 460 -26.23 10.74 -32.58
C ALA A 460 -25.13 9.70 -32.26
N VAL A 461 -25.39 8.83 -31.29
CA VAL A 461 -24.48 7.72 -30.95
C VAL A 461 -24.47 6.63 -32.03
N ARG A 462 -25.62 6.39 -32.68
CA ARG A 462 -25.71 5.43 -33.81
C ARG A 462 -25.00 5.94 -35.06
N ASP A 463 -25.08 7.24 -35.30
CA ASP A 463 -24.40 7.88 -36.42
C ASP A 463 -22.87 7.80 -36.23
N LEU A 464 -22.37 7.97 -34.99
CA LEU A 464 -20.96 7.78 -34.66
C LEU A 464 -20.48 6.32 -34.85
N ASP A 465 -21.28 5.30 -34.51
CA ASP A 465 -20.94 3.88 -34.77
C ASP A 465 -20.66 3.64 -36.28
N SER A 466 -21.50 4.23 -37.14
CA SER A 466 -21.35 4.14 -38.60
C SER A 466 -20.06 4.84 -39.07
N THR A 467 -19.75 5.98 -38.47
CA THR A 467 -18.57 6.81 -38.76
C THR A 467 -17.25 6.12 -38.36
N VAL A 468 -17.23 5.46 -37.20
CA VAL A 468 -16.07 4.66 -36.72
C VAL A 468 -15.72 3.56 -37.72
N ARG A 469 -16.74 2.84 -38.22
CA ARG A 469 -16.56 1.77 -39.21
C ARG A 469 -16.09 2.29 -40.56
N HIS A 470 -16.65 3.40 -41.03
CA HIS A 470 -16.27 4.02 -42.29
C HIS A 470 -14.80 4.46 -42.30
N HIS A 471 -14.33 5.08 -41.21
CA HIS A 471 -12.96 5.58 -41.10
C HIS A 471 -11.93 4.54 -40.65
N GLY A 472 -12.34 3.28 -40.43
CA GLY A 472 -11.49 2.20 -39.93
C GLY A 472 -10.90 2.50 -38.54
N ALA A 473 -11.62 3.24 -37.71
CA ALA A 473 -11.18 3.64 -36.39
C ALA A 473 -11.38 2.49 -35.38
N ILE A 474 -10.43 2.36 -34.46
CA ILE A 474 -10.49 1.35 -33.38
C ILE A 474 -11.43 1.79 -32.25
N LYS A 475 -11.76 3.09 -32.19
CA LYS A 475 -12.62 3.69 -31.17
C LYS A 475 -13.28 4.99 -31.67
N GLY A 476 -14.52 5.22 -31.26
CA GLY A 476 -15.23 6.49 -31.44
C GLY A 476 -15.52 7.16 -30.10
N ILE A 477 -15.38 8.48 -30.03
CA ILE A 477 -15.70 9.25 -28.82
C ILE A 477 -16.71 10.35 -29.17
N LEU A 478 -17.84 10.38 -28.48
CA LEU A 478 -18.82 11.45 -28.59
C LEU A 478 -18.68 12.38 -27.38
N VAL A 479 -18.33 13.64 -27.63
CA VAL A 479 -18.18 14.66 -26.60
C VAL A 479 -19.34 15.66 -26.71
N THR A 480 -19.96 16.00 -25.58
CA THR A 480 -21.06 16.98 -25.54
C THR A 480 -20.97 17.90 -24.33
N THR A 481 -21.51 19.10 -24.45
CA THR A 481 -21.69 20.06 -23.34
C THR A 481 -22.95 19.77 -22.51
N ALA A 482 -23.78 18.80 -22.92
CA ALA A 482 -25.00 18.38 -22.22
C ALA A 482 -24.87 16.98 -21.61
N HIS A 483 -25.98 16.34 -21.22
CA HIS A 483 -26.02 14.95 -20.77
C HIS A 483 -26.46 14.01 -21.91
N PHE A 484 -26.14 12.72 -21.79
CA PHE A 484 -26.70 11.67 -22.64
C PHE A 484 -27.91 11.02 -21.97
N GLY A 485 -28.93 10.68 -22.75
CA GLY A 485 -30.06 9.89 -22.23
C GLY A 485 -29.66 8.43 -22.02
N ARG A 486 -30.34 7.73 -21.09
CA ARG A 486 -30.06 6.31 -20.74
C ARG A 486 -29.88 5.38 -21.95
N GLY A 487 -30.74 5.50 -22.97
CA GLY A 487 -30.65 4.70 -24.19
C GLY A 487 -29.41 4.95 -25.07
N SER A 488 -28.59 5.96 -24.75
CA SER A 488 -27.27 6.19 -25.36
C SER A 488 -26.19 5.33 -24.71
N TYR A 489 -26.24 5.18 -23.38
CA TYR A 489 -25.33 4.33 -22.61
C TYR A 489 -25.63 2.85 -22.87
N ASP A 490 -26.91 2.47 -22.91
CA ASP A 490 -27.35 1.10 -23.25
C ASP A 490 -26.89 0.70 -24.68
N TYR A 491 -26.75 1.66 -25.60
CA TYR A 491 -26.38 1.38 -26.99
C TYR A 491 -24.87 1.17 -27.21
N ILE A 492 -24.02 1.76 -26.36
CA ILE A 492 -22.55 1.63 -26.46
C ILE A 492 -22.01 0.40 -25.74
N GLU A 493 -22.85 -0.31 -24.99
CA GLU A 493 -22.49 -1.54 -24.29
C GLU A 493 -21.93 -2.57 -25.30
N ASN A 494 -20.66 -2.96 -25.11
CA ASN A 494 -19.88 -3.83 -26.02
C ASN A 494 -19.55 -3.25 -27.40
N LYS A 495 -19.58 -1.93 -27.56
CA LYS A 495 -19.14 -1.25 -28.79
C LYS A 495 -17.87 -0.44 -28.54
N PRO A 496 -17.03 -0.21 -29.56
CA PRO A 496 -15.85 0.64 -29.44
C PRO A 496 -16.22 2.13 -29.41
N LEU A 497 -17.20 2.50 -28.58
CA LEU A 497 -17.73 3.85 -28.44
C LEU A 497 -17.62 4.32 -26.99
N SER A 498 -17.25 5.58 -26.80
CA SER A 498 -17.22 6.22 -25.48
C SER A 498 -17.96 7.55 -25.52
N LEU A 499 -18.65 7.86 -24.43
CA LEU A 499 -19.44 9.06 -24.27
C LEU A 499 -18.77 9.93 -23.20
N VAL A 500 -18.59 11.21 -23.47
CA VAL A 500 -18.07 12.20 -22.52
C VAL A 500 -19.10 13.30 -22.39
N ASN A 501 -19.77 13.38 -21.23
CA ASN A 501 -20.80 14.38 -20.97
C ASN A 501 -20.21 15.72 -20.49
N GLY A 502 -21.07 16.72 -20.31
CA GLY A 502 -20.63 18.07 -19.91
C GLY A 502 -19.78 18.10 -18.64
N PRO A 503 -20.26 17.58 -17.49
CA PRO A 503 -19.46 17.55 -16.26
C PRO A 503 -18.15 16.77 -16.39
N GLU A 504 -18.19 15.59 -17.01
CA GLU A 504 -16.98 14.79 -17.28
C GLU A 504 -15.98 15.56 -18.16
N LEU A 505 -16.47 16.32 -19.14
CA LEU A 505 -15.63 17.16 -19.98
C LEU A 505 -14.94 18.26 -19.16
N VAL A 506 -15.65 18.91 -18.23
CA VAL A 506 -15.05 19.93 -17.35
C VAL A 506 -14.00 19.31 -16.43
N GLU A 507 -14.25 18.13 -15.88
CA GLU A 507 -13.27 17.39 -15.08
C GLU A 507 -12.03 17.02 -15.91
N LEU A 508 -12.23 16.47 -17.11
CA LEU A 508 -11.14 16.14 -18.03
C LEU A 508 -10.33 17.37 -18.46
N LEU A 509 -10.97 18.53 -18.64
CA LEU A 509 -10.29 19.80 -18.91
C LEU A 509 -9.49 20.25 -17.68
N ALA A 510 -10.08 20.21 -16.48
CA ALA A 510 -9.43 20.59 -15.24
C ALA A 510 -8.22 19.69 -14.89
N GLU A 511 -8.32 18.39 -15.13
CA GLU A 511 -7.22 17.42 -15.01
C GLU A 511 -6.01 17.79 -15.86
N GLN A 512 -6.25 18.42 -17.02
CA GLN A 512 -5.22 18.84 -17.95
C GLN A 512 -4.89 20.34 -17.83
N GLY A 513 -5.44 21.04 -16.84
CA GLY A 513 -5.24 22.48 -16.64
C GLY A 513 -5.86 23.38 -17.71
N LEU A 514 -6.76 22.85 -18.55
CA LEU A 514 -7.50 23.58 -19.58
C LEU A 514 -8.74 24.25 -18.96
N ARG A 515 -9.05 25.47 -19.39
CA ARG A 515 -10.14 26.29 -18.80
C ARG A 515 -11.46 26.08 -19.55
N GLY A 516 -12.53 25.81 -18.82
CA GLY A 516 -13.88 25.74 -19.39
C GLY A 516 -14.92 25.51 -18.29
N ARG A 517 -15.89 26.42 -18.17
CA ARG A 517 -17.04 26.26 -17.26
C ARG A 517 -18.31 25.96 -18.04
N LEU A 518 -19.23 25.27 -17.40
CA LEU A 518 -20.62 25.20 -17.86
C LEU A 518 -21.38 26.33 -17.15
N GLY A 519 -21.88 27.32 -17.91
CA GLY A 519 -22.75 28.37 -17.37
C GLY A 519 -23.99 27.80 -16.67
N PRO A 520 -24.72 28.60 -15.84
CA PRO A 520 -25.84 28.11 -15.06
C PRO A 520 -26.92 27.50 -15.98
N ALA A 521 -27.14 26.19 -15.85
CA ALA A 521 -28.23 25.51 -16.52
C ALA A 521 -29.59 26.07 -16.05
N PRO A 522 -30.59 26.23 -16.92
CA PRO A 522 -31.92 26.65 -16.49
C PRO A 522 -32.48 25.63 -15.51
N ALA A 523 -32.95 26.13 -14.36
CA ALA A 523 -33.46 25.35 -13.24
C ALA A 523 -34.50 24.31 -13.69
N ALA A 524 -34.13 23.03 -13.58
CA ALA A 524 -35.08 21.93 -13.44
C ALA A 524 -35.27 21.66 -11.94
N PRO A 525 -36.49 21.29 -11.50
CA PRO A 525 -36.95 21.53 -10.15
C PRO A 525 -36.18 20.68 -9.13
N MET A 526 -35.85 21.33 -8.02
CA MET A 526 -35.52 20.72 -6.73
C MET A 526 -36.50 19.58 -6.42
N ALA A 527 -36.04 18.32 -6.62
CA ALA A 527 -36.67 17.16 -6.01
C ALA A 527 -36.20 17.11 -4.56
N GLY A 528 -37.17 17.19 -3.64
CA GLY A 528 -36.97 17.43 -2.23
C GLY A 528 -36.32 16.30 -1.46
N GLU A 529 -36.09 16.60 -0.18
CA GLU A 529 -35.88 15.65 0.91
C GLU A 529 -36.57 14.30 0.66
N ALA A 530 -35.76 13.28 0.39
CA ALA A 530 -36.19 11.89 0.42
C ALA A 530 -35.21 11.10 1.29
N ALA A 531 -35.60 10.99 2.56
CA ALA A 531 -35.43 9.87 3.49
C ALA A 531 -34.21 8.94 3.36
N ALA A 532 -33.51 8.80 4.48
CA ALA A 532 -32.77 7.59 4.84
C ALA A 532 -33.59 6.32 4.54
N GLY A 533 -33.15 5.55 3.55
CA GLY A 533 -33.70 4.24 3.20
C GLY A 533 -32.59 3.32 2.70
N ALA A 534 -32.04 2.51 3.61
CA ALA A 534 -31.29 1.30 3.28
C ALA A 534 -32.14 0.37 2.38
N PRO A 535 -31.53 -0.60 1.64
CA PRO A 535 -32.28 -1.50 0.77
C PRO A 535 -33.42 -2.18 1.53
N GLY A 536 -34.64 -1.79 1.20
CA GLY A 536 -35.86 -2.43 1.65
C GLY A 536 -36.13 -3.66 0.78
N ALA A 537 -36.30 -4.79 1.46
CA ALA A 537 -36.91 -6.05 1.01
C ALA A 537 -37.37 -6.12 -0.46
N GLY A 538 -36.65 -6.90 -1.28
CA GLY A 538 -37.14 -7.35 -2.59
C GLY A 538 -36.11 -8.10 -3.44
N ALA A 539 -34.83 -7.74 -3.38
CA ALA A 539 -33.83 -8.33 -4.25
C ALA A 539 -33.29 -9.65 -3.69
N GLY A 540 -33.41 -10.71 -4.48
CA GLY A 540 -32.63 -11.93 -4.32
C GLY A 540 -31.13 -11.65 -4.46
N GLU A 541 -30.37 -12.74 -4.54
CA GLU A 541 -28.91 -12.76 -4.69
C GLU A 541 -28.29 -11.47 -5.28
N VAL A 542 -27.44 -10.82 -4.49
CA VAL A 542 -26.72 -9.60 -4.86
C VAL A 542 -25.28 -9.93 -5.22
N ARG A 543 -24.67 -9.14 -6.10
CA ARG A 543 -23.24 -9.22 -6.42
C ARG A 543 -22.57 -7.93 -5.99
N LEU A 544 -21.57 -8.06 -5.13
CA LEU A 544 -20.66 -6.97 -4.80
C LEU A 544 -19.53 -6.97 -5.81
N ARG A 545 -19.22 -5.82 -6.37
CA ARG A 545 -18.09 -5.59 -7.25
C ARG A 545 -17.22 -4.53 -6.60
N ILE A 546 -15.98 -4.89 -6.32
CA ILE A 546 -14.98 -4.02 -5.71
C ILE A 546 -14.05 -3.57 -6.81
N GLU A 547 -13.89 -2.26 -6.97
CA GLU A 547 -13.10 -1.63 -8.03
C GLU A 547 -11.93 -0.85 -7.42
N TRP A 548 -10.74 -0.90 -8.02
CA TRP A 548 -9.60 -0.09 -7.59
C TRP A 548 -8.59 0.15 -8.72
N GLN A 549 -7.67 1.09 -8.51
CA GLN A 549 -6.55 1.40 -9.40
C GLN A 549 -5.25 1.54 -8.59
N SER A 550 -4.11 1.18 -9.18
CA SER A 550 -2.80 1.40 -8.55
C SER A 550 -2.29 2.82 -8.80
N ARG A 551 -1.67 3.45 -7.79
CA ARG A 551 -1.02 4.77 -7.90
C ARG A 551 0.42 4.72 -8.45
N THR A 552 1.02 3.54 -8.61
CA THR A 552 2.42 3.43 -9.03
C THR A 552 2.59 3.64 -10.54
N VAL A 553 3.32 4.70 -10.92
CA VAL A 553 3.79 4.93 -12.29
C VAL A 553 5.08 4.12 -12.46
N GLY A 554 4.98 2.82 -12.78
CA GLY A 554 6.17 2.05 -13.19
C GLY A 554 6.40 0.66 -12.60
N GLY A 555 5.37 -0.10 -12.23
CA GLY A 555 5.47 -1.57 -12.37
C GLY A 555 5.63 -2.41 -11.11
N ASP A 556 4.73 -2.25 -10.14
CA ASP A 556 4.01 -3.41 -9.59
C ASP A 556 2.57 -3.00 -9.28
N PRO A 557 1.56 -3.75 -9.77
CA PRO A 557 0.17 -3.44 -9.47
C PRO A 557 -0.16 -3.82 -8.03
N VAL A 558 -0.75 -2.89 -7.26
CA VAL A 558 -1.35 -3.26 -5.97
C VAL A 558 -2.57 -4.14 -6.24
N GLU A 559 -2.45 -5.43 -5.95
CA GLU A 559 -3.57 -6.37 -5.97
C GLU A 559 -4.27 -6.39 -4.62
N LEU A 560 -5.60 -6.58 -4.66
CA LEU A 560 -6.42 -6.72 -3.48
C LEU A 560 -7.01 -8.12 -3.39
N ASP A 561 -6.81 -8.74 -2.23
CA ASP A 561 -7.58 -9.89 -1.79
C ASP A 561 -8.88 -9.41 -1.15
N VAL A 562 -10.00 -9.95 -1.64
CA VAL A 562 -11.33 -9.74 -1.06
C VAL A 562 -11.63 -10.85 -0.07
N SER A 563 -12.17 -10.47 1.08
CA SER A 563 -12.55 -11.39 2.15
C SER A 563 -13.94 -11.09 2.71
N ALA A 564 -14.62 -12.12 3.18
CA ALA A 564 -15.91 -11.98 3.86
C ALA A 564 -16.00 -12.84 5.12
N PHE A 565 -16.64 -12.31 6.16
CA PHE A 565 -16.78 -12.95 7.47
C PHE A 565 -18.25 -13.09 7.84
N LEU A 566 -18.73 -14.33 7.98
CA LEU A 566 -20.10 -14.59 8.44
C LEU A 566 -20.10 -14.71 9.97
N CYS A 567 -20.67 -13.72 10.64
CA CYS A 567 -20.54 -13.52 12.07
C CYS A 567 -21.85 -13.62 12.86
N ALA A 568 -21.74 -14.16 14.07
CA ALA A 568 -22.73 -14.07 15.14
C ALA A 568 -22.14 -13.30 16.33
N GLY A 569 -22.78 -12.20 16.74
CA GLY A 569 -22.29 -11.39 17.87
C GLY A 569 -20.87 -10.83 17.67
N GLY A 570 -20.49 -10.53 16.42
CA GLY A 570 -19.19 -9.95 16.07
C GLY A 570 -18.05 -10.96 15.87
N ARG A 571 -18.29 -12.28 16.03
CA ARG A 571 -17.31 -13.34 15.77
C ARG A 571 -17.75 -14.28 14.66
N VAL A 572 -16.79 -14.81 13.89
CA VAL A 572 -17.06 -15.81 12.85
C VAL A 572 -17.61 -17.09 13.48
N LEU A 573 -18.58 -17.74 12.82
CA LEU A 573 -19.21 -18.97 13.33
C LEU A 573 -18.25 -20.17 13.43
N SER A 574 -17.37 -20.31 12.44
CA SER A 574 -16.26 -21.25 12.39
C SER A 574 -15.23 -20.78 11.36
N ASP A 575 -14.06 -21.41 11.29
CA ASP A 575 -13.04 -21.07 10.29
C ASP A 575 -13.55 -21.26 8.85
N GLU A 576 -14.50 -22.18 8.62
CA GLU A 576 -15.14 -22.38 7.30
C GLU A 576 -16.06 -21.21 6.89
N HIS A 577 -16.49 -20.38 7.84
CA HIS A 577 -17.34 -19.19 7.62
C HIS A 577 -16.53 -17.91 7.38
N PHE A 578 -15.21 -18.05 7.23
CA PHE A 578 -14.32 -17.03 6.70
C PHE A 578 -14.02 -17.33 5.23
N VAL A 579 -14.57 -16.50 4.33
CA VAL A 579 -14.46 -16.66 2.88
C VAL A 579 -13.33 -15.79 2.35
N PHE A 580 -12.35 -16.41 1.68
CA PHE A 580 -11.17 -15.77 1.09
C PHE A 580 -10.60 -16.65 -0.03
N PHE A 581 -9.46 -16.30 -0.64
CA PHE A 581 -8.93 -17.03 -1.81
C PHE A 581 -8.74 -18.54 -1.61
N ASN A 582 -8.30 -18.98 -0.41
CA ASN A 582 -8.12 -20.40 -0.08
C ASN A 582 -9.39 -21.08 0.46
N ASN A 583 -10.43 -20.32 0.77
CA ASN A 583 -11.76 -20.82 1.14
C ASN A 583 -12.83 -20.01 0.39
N PRO A 584 -13.07 -20.28 -0.91
CA PRO A 584 -13.77 -19.36 -1.80
C PRO A 584 -15.30 -19.33 -1.62
N ALA A 585 -15.86 -20.14 -0.72
CA ALA A 585 -17.29 -20.12 -0.39
C ALA A 585 -17.54 -20.59 1.04
N ASP A 586 -18.62 -20.12 1.67
CA ASP A 586 -19.07 -20.64 2.97
C ASP A 586 -19.76 -22.01 2.81
N PRO A 587 -19.92 -22.80 3.89
CA PRO A 587 -20.56 -24.11 3.85
C PRO A 587 -22.00 -24.10 3.33
N GLY A 588 -22.73 -22.99 3.52
CA GLY A 588 -24.10 -22.81 3.05
C GLY A 588 -24.19 -22.31 1.60
N GLY A 589 -23.07 -21.94 0.97
CA GLY A 589 -23.02 -21.38 -0.37
C GLY A 589 -23.76 -20.04 -0.51
N ALA A 590 -23.97 -19.33 0.60
CA ALA A 590 -24.62 -18.03 0.65
C ALA A 590 -23.66 -16.89 0.28
N VAL A 591 -22.36 -17.07 0.48
CA VAL A 591 -21.29 -16.13 0.16
C VAL A 591 -20.24 -16.86 -0.67
N ARG A 592 -19.92 -16.33 -1.86
CA ARG A 592 -18.93 -16.93 -2.76
C ARG A 592 -18.06 -15.88 -3.43
N LEU A 593 -16.75 -16.11 -3.38
CA LEU A 593 -15.76 -15.31 -4.11
C LEU A 593 -15.87 -15.58 -5.62
N GLY A 594 -15.88 -14.51 -6.40
CA GLY A 594 -15.73 -14.56 -7.85
C GLY A 594 -14.26 -14.50 -8.27
N SER A 595 -13.99 -14.56 -9.58
CA SER A 595 -12.63 -14.45 -10.10
C SER A 595 -12.10 -13.02 -9.92
N ALA A 596 -11.04 -12.86 -9.13
CA ALA A 596 -10.22 -11.66 -9.09
C ALA A 596 -9.14 -11.77 -10.18
N ARG A 597 -9.49 -11.52 -11.44
CA ARG A 597 -8.50 -11.38 -12.53
C ARG A 597 -8.98 -10.35 -13.52
N THR A 598 -8.40 -9.16 -13.43
CA THR A 598 -8.46 -8.15 -14.48
C THR A 598 -7.65 -8.64 -15.68
N ALA A 599 -8.06 -8.34 -16.91
CA ALA A 599 -7.26 -8.67 -18.09
C ALA A 599 -5.90 -7.95 -17.99
N ALA A 600 -4.82 -8.59 -18.43
CA ALA A 600 -3.50 -7.96 -18.46
C ALA A 600 -3.57 -6.67 -19.32
N GLY A 601 -3.34 -5.51 -18.70
CA GLY A 601 -3.38 -4.20 -19.36
C GLY A 601 -4.49 -3.24 -18.89
N ASP A 602 -5.50 -3.71 -18.15
CA ASP A 602 -6.54 -2.84 -17.62
C ASP A 602 -6.08 -2.04 -16.39
N ARG A 603 -6.30 -0.71 -16.41
CA ARG A 603 -5.97 0.19 -15.29
C ARG A 603 -6.97 0.12 -14.14
N LEU A 604 -8.23 -0.19 -14.44
CA LEU A 604 -9.30 -0.41 -13.46
C LEU A 604 -9.40 -1.90 -13.14
N ARG A 605 -9.10 -2.25 -11.90
CA ARG A 605 -9.12 -3.62 -11.40
C ARG A 605 -10.45 -3.90 -10.73
N THR A 606 -10.94 -5.12 -10.87
CA THR A 606 -12.23 -5.51 -10.28
C THR A 606 -12.18 -6.90 -9.65
N ALA A 607 -12.76 -7.02 -8.46
CA ALA A 607 -13.05 -8.28 -7.80
C ALA A 607 -14.55 -8.40 -7.51
N THR A 608 -15.07 -9.61 -7.45
CA THR A 608 -16.51 -9.85 -7.25
C THR A 608 -16.76 -10.80 -6.09
N LEU A 609 -17.84 -10.54 -5.34
CA LEU A 609 -18.35 -11.39 -4.27
C LEU A 609 -19.86 -11.56 -4.45
N ALA A 610 -20.33 -12.79 -4.57
CA ALA A 610 -21.76 -13.10 -4.68
C ALA A 610 -22.34 -13.36 -3.28
N LEU A 611 -23.46 -12.72 -2.96
CA LEU A 611 -24.18 -12.81 -1.69
C LEU A 611 -25.66 -13.18 -1.92
N ALA A 612 -26.02 -14.42 -1.59
CA ALA A 612 -27.39 -14.90 -1.49
C ALA A 612 -27.90 -14.70 -0.05
N LEU A 613 -28.28 -13.47 0.27
CA LEU A 613 -28.72 -13.04 1.61
C LEU A 613 -29.95 -13.81 2.16
N ASP A 614 -30.75 -14.39 1.27
CA ASP A 614 -31.89 -15.27 1.57
C ASP A 614 -31.47 -16.67 2.04
N ARG A 615 -30.26 -17.11 1.67
CA ARG A 615 -29.70 -18.42 2.04
C ARG A 615 -28.77 -18.37 3.24
N VAL A 616 -28.44 -17.17 3.72
CA VAL A 616 -27.63 -17.00 4.92
C VAL A 616 -28.39 -17.60 6.12
N GLY A 617 -27.73 -18.48 6.88
CA GLY A 617 -28.31 -19.17 8.03
C GLY A 617 -28.86 -18.22 9.10
N PRO A 618 -29.85 -18.65 9.91
CA PRO A 618 -30.48 -17.79 10.92
C PRO A 618 -29.53 -17.39 12.06
N GLU A 619 -28.48 -18.17 12.31
CA GLU A 619 -27.42 -17.90 13.26
C GLU A 619 -26.50 -16.72 12.87
N VAL A 620 -26.39 -16.38 11.58
CA VAL A 620 -25.56 -15.27 11.11
C VAL A 620 -26.32 -13.95 11.28
N THR A 621 -25.76 -13.07 12.10
CA THR A 621 -26.31 -11.72 12.36
C THR A 621 -25.66 -10.64 11.49
N GLU A 622 -24.45 -10.91 10.98
CA GLU A 622 -23.62 -9.95 10.25
C GLU A 622 -22.79 -10.67 9.17
N VAL A 623 -22.69 -10.10 7.97
CA VAL A 623 -21.72 -10.48 6.94
C VAL A 623 -20.81 -9.29 6.66
N ALA A 624 -19.59 -9.32 7.20
CA ALA A 624 -18.61 -8.24 7.02
C ALA A 624 -17.78 -8.49 5.76
N VAL A 625 -17.49 -7.43 5.01
CA VAL A 625 -16.69 -7.45 3.77
C VAL A 625 -15.44 -6.61 3.98
N ALA A 626 -14.28 -7.18 3.65
CA ALA A 626 -12.99 -6.54 3.83
C ALA A 626 -12.08 -6.79 2.64
N VAL A 627 -11.04 -5.95 2.52
CA VAL A 627 -9.98 -6.07 1.53
C VAL A 627 -8.62 -5.99 2.20
N SER A 628 -7.63 -6.69 1.64
CA SER A 628 -6.23 -6.59 2.03
C SER A 628 -5.33 -6.62 0.80
N THR A 629 -4.17 -5.97 0.86
CA THR A 629 -3.18 -6.06 -0.22
C THR A 629 -2.46 -7.41 -0.21
N GLU A 630 -2.18 -7.97 -1.38
CA GLU A 630 -1.44 -9.23 -1.56
C GLU A 630 0.02 -9.12 -1.04
N GLU A 631 0.53 -10.22 -0.46
CA GLU A 631 1.90 -10.36 0.06
C GLU A 631 2.69 -11.38 -0.79
N ASP A 632 3.19 -11.03 -1.98
CA ASP A 632 4.18 -11.88 -2.68
C ASP A 632 5.00 -11.16 -3.78
N PRO A 633 6.35 -11.14 -3.77
CA PRO A 633 7.26 -11.24 -2.63
C PRO A 633 7.65 -9.82 -2.14
N GLY A 634 7.16 -9.42 -0.97
CA GLY A 634 7.46 -8.12 -0.36
C GLY A 634 6.57 -7.83 0.86
N PRO A 635 6.86 -6.78 1.66
CA PRO A 635 5.93 -6.35 2.70
C PRO A 635 4.62 -5.86 2.07
N ALA A 636 3.48 -6.20 2.68
CA ALA A 636 2.17 -5.73 2.24
C ALA A 636 2.17 -4.22 2.01
N LEU A 637 1.71 -3.78 0.84
CA LEU A 637 1.67 -2.36 0.51
C LEU A 637 0.56 -1.66 1.31
N PRO A 638 0.79 -0.42 1.80
CA PRO A 638 -0.28 0.36 2.40
C PRO A 638 -1.42 0.60 1.40
N LEU A 639 -2.68 0.59 1.87
CA LEU A 639 -3.83 0.88 1.01
C LEU A 639 -3.83 2.34 0.49
N GLY A 640 -2.98 3.21 1.08
CA GLY A 640 -2.62 4.53 0.56
C GLY A 640 -2.14 4.56 -0.89
N TYR A 641 -1.65 3.43 -1.42
CA TYR A 641 -1.22 3.29 -2.81
C TYR A 641 -2.36 3.02 -3.81
N LEU A 642 -3.61 2.95 -3.35
CA LEU A 642 -4.79 2.76 -4.20
C LEU A 642 -5.45 4.09 -4.58
N HIS A 643 -6.10 4.14 -5.74
CA HIS A 643 -7.04 5.19 -6.11
C HIS A 643 -8.34 4.58 -6.63
N GLY A 644 -9.45 5.32 -6.50
CA GLY A 644 -10.75 4.90 -7.00
C GLY A 644 -11.28 3.62 -6.36
N LEU A 645 -10.99 3.38 -5.07
CA LEU A 645 -11.56 2.23 -4.35
C LEU A 645 -13.07 2.42 -4.22
N ALA A 646 -13.84 1.52 -4.83
CA ALA A 646 -15.29 1.55 -4.80
C ALA A 646 -15.87 0.15 -4.55
N LEU A 647 -16.96 0.09 -3.77
CA LEU A 647 -17.81 -1.09 -3.61
C LEU A 647 -19.16 -0.81 -4.27
N VAL A 648 -19.49 -1.63 -5.25
CA VAL A 648 -20.71 -1.52 -6.06
C VAL A 648 -21.59 -2.74 -5.78
N VAL A 649 -22.79 -2.51 -5.26
CA VAL A 649 -23.81 -3.53 -5.03
C VAL A 649 -24.71 -3.58 -6.26
N THR A 650 -24.77 -4.74 -6.90
CA THR A 650 -25.60 -4.99 -8.09
C THR A 650 -26.59 -6.12 -7.84
N GLU A 651 -27.78 -6.04 -8.43
CA GLU A 651 -28.72 -7.16 -8.45
C GLU A 651 -28.24 -8.23 -9.44
N ARG A 652 -28.14 -9.51 -9.04
CA ARG A 652 -27.53 -10.56 -9.88
C ARG A 652 -28.27 -10.80 -11.20
N ALA A 653 -29.59 -10.62 -11.22
CA ALA A 653 -30.43 -10.96 -12.38
C ALA A 653 -30.44 -9.88 -13.47
N SER A 654 -30.37 -8.61 -13.08
CA SER A 654 -30.50 -7.45 -13.97
C SER A 654 -29.19 -6.67 -14.15
N GLU A 655 -28.16 -7.01 -13.36
CA GLU A 655 -26.93 -6.23 -13.17
C GLU A 655 -27.17 -4.76 -12.81
N LEU A 656 -28.39 -4.44 -12.35
CA LEU A 656 -28.75 -3.09 -11.92
C LEU A 656 -27.92 -2.70 -10.71
N GLU A 657 -27.20 -1.57 -10.83
CA GLU A 657 -26.49 -0.96 -9.71
C GLU A 657 -27.52 -0.46 -8.67
N LEU A 658 -27.60 -1.17 -7.55
CA LEU A 658 -28.47 -0.82 -6.43
C LEU A 658 -27.83 0.24 -5.55
N HIS A 659 -26.51 0.17 -5.39
CA HIS A 659 -25.75 1.08 -4.55
C HIS A 659 -24.29 1.13 -4.97
N ARG A 660 -23.68 2.31 -4.92
CA ARG A 660 -22.24 2.50 -5.08
C ARG A 660 -21.73 3.32 -3.92
N TRP A 661 -20.65 2.83 -3.34
CA TRP A 661 -19.91 3.50 -2.30
C TRP A 661 -18.46 3.61 -2.75
N ALA A 662 -17.86 4.78 -2.61
CA ALA A 662 -16.48 5.05 -3.01
C ALA A 662 -15.79 5.87 -1.93
N GLU A 663 -14.51 5.59 -1.69
CA GLU A 663 -13.74 6.22 -0.62
C GLU A 663 -12.31 6.51 -1.06
N GLY A 664 -11.77 7.62 -0.55
CA GLY A 664 -10.37 7.94 -0.72
C GLY A 664 -9.52 7.10 0.21
N THR A 665 -8.65 6.24 -0.33
CA THR A 665 -7.70 5.46 0.49
C THR A 665 -6.43 6.25 0.84
N SER A 666 -6.34 7.52 0.45
CA SER A 666 -5.17 8.36 0.67
C SER A 666 -4.86 8.49 2.16
N GLY A 667 -3.65 8.15 2.58
CA GLY A 667 -3.22 8.25 3.98
C GLY A 667 -3.52 7.03 4.86
N ILE A 668 -4.12 5.95 4.32
CA ILE A 668 -4.26 4.69 5.04
C ILE A 668 -2.91 3.96 5.02
N ALA A 669 -2.28 3.86 6.20
CA ALA A 669 -0.98 3.21 6.39
C ALA A 669 -1.09 1.69 6.50
N GLU A 670 -2.27 1.18 6.89
CA GLU A 670 -2.56 -0.24 7.00
C GLU A 670 -2.71 -0.92 5.63
N SER A 671 -2.38 -2.20 5.58
CA SER A 671 -2.53 -3.08 4.41
C SER A 671 -3.89 -3.79 4.33
N ALA A 672 -4.80 -3.52 5.27
CA ALA A 672 -6.12 -4.12 5.35
C ALA A 672 -7.20 -3.12 5.79
N LEU A 673 -8.40 -3.28 5.23
CA LEU A 673 -9.52 -2.37 5.42
C LEU A 673 -10.84 -3.13 5.41
N GLU A 674 -11.64 -2.94 6.45
CA GLU A 674 -13.05 -3.31 6.41
C GLU A 674 -13.80 -2.25 5.57
N LEU A 675 -14.62 -2.69 4.61
CA LEU A 675 -15.41 -1.81 3.74
C LEU A 675 -16.81 -1.57 4.30
N GLY A 676 -17.35 -2.54 5.04
CA GLY A 676 -18.67 -2.49 5.63
C GLY A 676 -19.24 -3.86 5.94
N ALA A 677 -20.47 -3.88 6.44
CA ALA A 677 -21.14 -5.13 6.79
C ALA A 677 -22.64 -5.11 6.46
N PHE A 678 -23.17 -6.25 6.03
CA PHE A 678 -24.61 -6.50 5.99
C PHE A 678 -25.07 -6.97 7.36
N ARG A 679 -26.02 -6.27 7.99
CA ARG A 679 -26.62 -6.65 9.28
C ARG A 679 -28.09 -7.02 9.11
N ARG A 680 -28.57 -8.02 9.86
CA ARG A 680 -30.01 -8.34 9.94
C ARG A 680 -30.76 -7.28 10.74
N THR A 681 -31.90 -6.79 10.25
CA THR A 681 -32.70 -5.76 10.93
C THR A 681 -33.72 -6.32 11.95
N GLY A 682 -33.41 -7.45 12.60
CA GLY A 682 -34.26 -8.11 13.62
C GLY A 682 -34.82 -9.48 13.21
N PRO A 683 -35.56 -10.18 14.09
CA PRO A 683 -36.12 -11.50 13.81
C PRO A 683 -37.21 -11.40 12.73
N GLY A 684 -36.94 -11.91 11.53
CA GLY A 684 -37.83 -11.78 10.36
C GLY A 684 -37.66 -10.50 9.53
N GLY A 685 -36.70 -9.65 9.88
CA GLY A 685 -36.33 -8.45 9.11
C GLY A 685 -35.34 -8.74 7.98
N GLY A 686 -35.29 -7.85 6.99
CA GLY A 686 -34.34 -7.91 5.87
C GLY A 686 -32.90 -7.60 6.28
N TRP A 687 -32.01 -7.51 5.29
CA TRP A 687 -30.61 -7.15 5.46
C TRP A 687 -30.39 -5.67 5.13
N ARG A 688 -29.56 -5.00 5.93
CA ARG A 688 -29.12 -3.63 5.70
C ARG A 688 -27.61 -3.60 5.56
N PHE A 689 -27.11 -2.99 4.50
CA PHE A 689 -25.68 -2.70 4.37
C PHE A 689 -25.33 -1.44 5.16
N GLU A 690 -24.26 -1.52 5.94
CA GLU A 690 -23.65 -0.40 6.65
C GLU A 690 -22.20 -0.27 6.18
N ALA A 691 -21.92 0.78 5.41
CA ALA A 691 -20.56 1.11 5.02
C ALA A 691 -19.76 1.51 6.27
N ALA A 692 -18.57 0.96 6.44
CA ALA A 692 -17.71 1.25 7.57
C ALA A 692 -16.25 1.12 7.14
N VAL A 693 -15.57 2.27 7.00
CA VAL A 693 -14.15 2.34 6.66
C VAL A 693 -13.34 2.18 7.92
N ARG A 694 -12.79 0.99 8.14
CA ARG A 694 -11.97 0.73 9.33
C ARG A 694 -10.65 0.09 8.92
N PRO A 695 -9.55 0.87 8.93
CA PRO A 695 -8.21 0.32 8.76
C PRO A 695 -7.92 -0.72 9.85
N VAL A 696 -7.33 -1.84 9.46
CA VAL A 696 -7.00 -2.95 10.37
C VAL A 696 -5.50 -3.23 10.32
N ARG A 697 -4.86 -3.18 11.50
CA ARG A 697 -3.44 -3.49 11.64
C ARG A 697 -3.20 -4.99 11.49
N GLY A 698 -2.08 -5.37 10.87
CA GLY A 698 -1.67 -6.76 10.72
C GLY A 698 -2.25 -7.47 9.49
N GLY A 699 -2.71 -6.72 8.49
CA GLY A 699 -3.15 -7.28 7.20
C GLY A 699 -4.35 -8.22 7.32
N LEU A 700 -4.39 -9.23 6.45
CA LEU A 700 -5.44 -10.27 6.47
C LEU A 700 -5.46 -11.02 7.81
N ALA A 701 -4.30 -11.26 8.42
CA ALA A 701 -4.19 -11.91 9.72
C ALA A 701 -4.83 -11.07 10.85
N GLY A 702 -4.66 -9.75 10.79
CA GLY A 702 -5.33 -8.80 11.68
C GLY A 702 -6.85 -8.82 11.53
N LEU A 703 -7.36 -8.88 10.29
CA LEU A 703 -8.79 -9.01 10.00
C LEU A 703 -9.37 -10.32 10.58
N ALA A 704 -8.69 -11.43 10.33
CA ALA A 704 -9.13 -12.75 10.77
C ALA A 704 -9.09 -12.91 12.30
N THR A 705 -8.01 -12.53 12.96
CA THR A 705 -7.91 -12.57 14.44
C THR A 705 -8.90 -11.62 15.12
N GLY A 706 -9.11 -10.43 14.55
CA GLY A 706 -10.09 -9.45 15.04
C GLY A 706 -11.54 -9.96 15.03
N ARG A 707 -11.84 -10.93 14.15
CA ARG A 707 -13.15 -11.60 14.07
C ARG A 707 -13.19 -12.98 14.75
N GLY A 708 -12.10 -13.41 15.39
CA GLY A 708 -12.04 -14.62 16.20
C GLY A 708 -11.65 -15.91 15.44
N VAL A 709 -11.07 -15.79 14.24
CA VAL A 709 -10.47 -16.92 13.50
C VAL A 709 -9.12 -17.28 14.13
N ALA A 710 -8.86 -18.57 14.34
CA ALA A 710 -7.58 -19.05 14.83
C ALA A 710 -6.57 -19.14 13.68
N ILE A 711 -5.50 -18.37 13.73
CA ILE A 711 -4.40 -18.43 12.76
C ILE A 711 -3.27 -19.26 13.37
N ALA A 712 -2.90 -20.35 12.70
CA ALA A 712 -1.82 -21.26 13.09
C ALA A 712 -0.51 -20.92 12.38
#